data_AF-A0A847SWN2-F1
#
_entry.id   AF-A0A847SWN2-F1
#
_cell.length_a   1.000
_cell.length_b   1.000
_cell.length_c   1.000
_cell.angle_alpha   90.00
_cell.angle_beta   90.00
_cell.angle_gamma   90.00
#
_symmetry.space_group_name_H-M   'P 1'
#
loop_
_entity.id
_entity.type
_entity.pdbx_description
1 polymer ?
#
loop_
_entity_poly.entity_id
_entity_poly.type
_entity_poly.pdbx_seq_one_letter_code
_entity_poly.pdbx_strand_id
1 'polypeptide(L)'
;MVQVKNIEELFDQNKDNIIIRGEKEVIPLEGYRALSMLPSGQSTWSEIKEIIRHRTDKKIFRVGQKFGESVTTEDHSFMTWQDDRLVETKPVNMLGKSMIRVEKIPPVTKVETLDLYELLKHYSYESTYKGSIKRSELKRDDDHVWFSWTVRKEPVKLRRFIGIGTPEFEALCRILGAYIAEGSSSTIETTARKGASISSSDIVWLEQLQKDYYLLFSGTTASIIRSSRGTRKLTYTNSRGKVTVQYEDHTHKLQMMNQMAAVFFKGLCGQKSKGKKLPEFIFHVEDRYKKGLLDEMIKGDGSRITNRNLPYSDEYKGSFFKYETRSLQLACGISLLLNQLNQKYSMRFRECKNTYCITTTHNNYNKNLRSRVVEEKYDGYVYDLSVEGTHSFVDSCGQVLLHNTDSLFVQSPHNDLDGTVAFGTEISERFSREISQMEFQKVLEPLFSHGKKKRYVGRSVWPDQELLVRGYETRRTDAFDLQSAVLTTVFEKILDGNTEEAVRIARENVQLAMDCKAPVESLVISRTCKSFNSYKDPDSQANVQAARKLMALGYDFIPGMKVSWIVTDSRKTPQEVEPYVSGRKFEHRPDCRYYAERIAQTAARATEVFGWGEKDLLTGSQQVTLFDTNFAGGSDPGRKRKEPEAKRPKKKLDLRDFM
;
A
#
# COMPACT_ATOMS: atom_id res chain seq x y z
N MET A 1 -8.78 7.79 -18.22
CA MET A 1 -7.46 8.45 -18.34
C MET A 1 -6.50 7.82 -17.34
N VAL A 2 -5.19 7.93 -17.57
CA VAL A 2 -4.12 7.51 -16.67
C VAL A 2 -4.13 8.45 -15.47
N GLN A 3 -4.13 7.85 -14.28
CA GLN A 3 -4.14 8.57 -13.02
C GLN A 3 -2.95 8.10 -12.19
N VAL A 4 -2.27 9.06 -11.55
CA VAL A 4 -1.33 8.77 -10.46
C VAL A 4 -2.10 9.04 -9.17
N LYS A 5 -2.32 8.01 -8.35
CA LYS A 5 -3.18 8.09 -7.17
C LYS A 5 -2.60 7.26 -6.03
N ASN A 6 -2.84 7.69 -4.79
CA ASN A 6 -2.55 6.84 -3.63
C ASN A 6 -3.54 5.67 -3.63
N ILE A 7 -3.05 4.44 -3.41
CA ILE A 7 -3.89 3.25 -3.38
C ILE A 7 -5.03 3.35 -2.34
N GLU A 8 -4.80 4.05 -1.22
CA GLU A 8 -5.84 4.36 -0.23
C GLU A 8 -6.96 5.24 -0.81
N GLU A 9 -6.62 6.27 -1.59
CA GLU A 9 -7.62 7.11 -2.27
C GLU A 9 -8.43 6.31 -3.30
N LEU A 10 -7.81 5.33 -3.98
CA LEU A 10 -8.52 4.44 -4.89
C LEU A 10 -9.49 3.51 -4.13
N PHE A 11 -9.08 3.01 -2.96
CA PHE A 11 -9.91 2.19 -2.09
C PHE A 11 -11.12 2.99 -1.58
N ASP A 12 -10.87 4.19 -1.03
CA ASP A 12 -11.92 5.04 -0.44
C ASP A 12 -12.97 5.50 -1.47
N GLN A 13 -12.57 5.66 -2.73
CA GLN A 13 -13.49 5.99 -3.83
C GLN A 13 -14.47 4.86 -4.18
N ASN A 14 -14.12 3.62 -3.86
CA ASN A 14 -14.91 2.44 -4.18
C ASN A 14 -15.42 1.71 -2.92
N LYS A 15 -15.32 2.35 -1.75
CA LYS A 15 -15.62 1.76 -0.43
C LYS A 15 -17.06 1.24 -0.29
N ASP A 16 -17.99 1.72 -1.11
CA ASP A 16 -19.39 1.28 -1.07
C ASP A 16 -19.55 -0.17 -1.59
N ASN A 17 -18.53 -0.71 -2.26
CA ASN A 17 -18.50 -2.07 -2.82
C ASN A 17 -17.62 -3.04 -2.00
N ILE A 18 -17.37 -2.77 -0.72
CA ILE A 18 -16.51 -3.62 0.13
C ILE A 18 -17.16 -4.99 0.39
N ILE A 19 -16.36 -6.03 0.18
CA ILE A 19 -16.64 -7.42 0.53
C ILE A 19 -15.63 -7.86 1.59
N ILE A 20 -16.11 -8.47 2.66
CA ILE A 20 -15.24 -9.01 3.73
C ILE A 20 -14.79 -10.42 3.36
N ARG A 21 -13.48 -10.64 3.27
CA ARG A 21 -12.85 -11.94 3.00
C ARG A 21 -11.89 -12.31 4.15
N GLY A 22 -12.44 -12.90 5.21
CA GLY A 22 -11.70 -13.14 6.45
C GLY A 22 -11.42 -11.83 7.19
N GLU A 23 -10.15 -11.54 7.48
CA GLU A 23 -9.71 -10.28 8.11
C GLU A 23 -9.45 -9.15 7.09
N LYS A 24 -9.72 -9.40 5.80
CA LYS A 24 -9.44 -8.47 4.71
C LYS A 24 -10.71 -7.83 4.18
N GLU A 25 -10.60 -6.57 3.82
CA GLU A 25 -11.60 -5.85 3.04
C GLU A 25 -11.16 -5.88 1.58
N VAL A 26 -12.04 -6.34 0.70
CA VAL A 26 -11.76 -6.55 -0.72
C VAL A 26 -12.81 -5.81 -1.52
N ILE A 27 -12.38 -5.03 -2.51
CA ILE A 27 -13.29 -4.37 -3.45
C ILE A 27 -12.99 -4.90 -4.85
N PRO A 28 -13.92 -5.63 -5.49
CA PRO A 28 -13.83 -5.94 -6.90
C PRO A 28 -13.79 -4.65 -7.72
N LEU A 29 -12.91 -4.60 -8.72
CA LEU A 29 -12.77 -3.45 -9.61
C LEU A 29 -13.02 -3.90 -11.05
N GLU A 30 -13.83 -3.13 -11.77
CA GLU A 30 -14.09 -3.34 -13.20
C GLU A 30 -13.61 -2.12 -14.00
N GLY A 31 -12.98 -2.34 -15.15
CA GLY A 31 -12.49 -1.28 -16.02
C GLY A 31 -11.22 -0.56 -15.56
N TYR A 32 -10.62 -0.99 -14.46
CA TYR A 32 -9.33 -0.47 -13.98
C TYR A 32 -8.16 -1.28 -14.53
N ARG A 33 -7.08 -0.59 -14.88
CA ARG A 33 -5.82 -1.20 -15.31
C ARG A 33 -4.64 -0.57 -14.57
N ALA A 34 -3.66 -1.39 -14.20
CA ALA A 34 -2.39 -0.95 -13.62
C ALA A 34 -1.29 -1.03 -14.68
N LEU A 35 -0.33 -0.12 -14.60
CA LEU A 35 0.94 -0.29 -15.31
C LEU A 35 1.66 -1.49 -14.68
N SER A 36 2.06 -2.45 -15.49
CA SER A 36 2.79 -3.64 -15.07
C SER A 36 3.86 -4.04 -16.09
N MET A 37 4.48 -5.19 -15.88
CA MET A 37 5.51 -5.71 -16.77
C MET A 37 5.27 -7.21 -17.02
N LEU A 38 5.36 -7.59 -18.29
CA LEU A 38 5.38 -8.98 -18.71
C LEU A 38 6.70 -9.65 -18.28
N PRO A 39 6.73 -10.97 -18.14
CA PRO A 39 7.95 -11.74 -17.87
C PRO A 39 9.09 -11.46 -18.86
N SER A 40 8.75 -11.10 -20.11
CA SER A 40 9.73 -10.68 -21.13
C SER A 40 10.46 -9.36 -20.82
N GLY A 41 10.07 -8.66 -19.75
CA GLY A 41 10.55 -7.31 -19.41
C GLY A 41 9.82 -6.20 -20.16
N GLN A 42 8.87 -6.53 -21.04
CA GLN A 42 8.06 -5.53 -21.74
C GLN A 42 6.95 -5.00 -20.83
N SER A 43 6.82 -3.69 -20.74
CA SER A 43 5.72 -3.05 -20.00
C SER A 43 4.37 -3.22 -20.67
N THR A 44 3.30 -3.27 -19.88
CA THR A 44 1.92 -3.41 -20.36
C THR A 44 0.91 -2.77 -19.40
N TRP A 45 -0.34 -2.60 -19.84
CA TRP A 45 -1.47 -2.24 -18.99
C TRP A 45 -2.27 -3.50 -18.66
N SER A 46 -2.25 -3.93 -17.41
CA SER A 46 -2.92 -5.16 -16.97
C SER A 46 -4.15 -4.86 -16.14
N GLU A 47 -5.19 -5.68 -16.26
CA GLU A 47 -6.46 -5.48 -15.55
C GLU A 47 -6.28 -5.64 -14.04
N ILE A 48 -6.90 -4.75 -13.27
CA ILE A 48 -6.98 -4.86 -11.82
C ILE A 48 -8.31 -5.53 -11.49
N LYS A 49 -8.27 -6.72 -10.87
CA LYS A 49 -9.47 -7.48 -10.50
C LYS A 49 -10.04 -7.07 -9.15
N GLU A 50 -9.17 -6.83 -8.18
CA GLU A 50 -9.57 -6.42 -6.85
C GLU A 50 -8.49 -5.53 -6.20
N ILE A 51 -8.94 -4.58 -5.39
CA ILE A 51 -8.10 -3.87 -4.43
C ILE A 51 -8.39 -4.41 -3.03
N ILE A 52 -7.32 -4.67 -2.27
CA ILE A 52 -7.39 -5.36 -1.00
C ILE A 52 -6.80 -4.46 0.08
N ARG A 53 -7.47 -4.37 1.23
CA ARG A 53 -6.99 -3.66 2.42
C ARG A 53 -7.04 -4.56 3.64
N HIS A 54 -6.00 -4.54 4.47
CA HIS A 54 -5.99 -5.25 5.76
C HIS A 54 -5.02 -4.62 6.75
N ARG A 55 -5.22 -4.88 8.04
CA ARG A 55 -4.24 -4.52 9.08
C ARG A 55 -3.18 -5.61 9.18
N THR A 56 -1.99 -5.23 9.62
CA THR A 56 -0.89 -6.17 9.77
C THR A 56 -0.01 -5.81 10.96
N ASP A 57 0.42 -6.82 11.71
CA ASP A 57 1.45 -6.70 12.76
C ASP A 57 2.86 -6.92 12.20
N LYS A 58 2.98 -7.12 10.88
CA LYS A 58 4.24 -7.33 10.18
C LYS A 58 5.07 -6.06 10.17
N LYS A 59 6.38 -6.25 10.04
CA LYS A 59 7.31 -5.14 9.87
C LYS A 59 7.06 -4.43 8.55
N ILE A 60 7.12 -3.10 8.57
CA ILE A 60 7.04 -2.26 7.38
C ILE A 60 8.44 -1.75 7.04
N PHE A 61 8.82 -1.84 5.78
CA PHE A 61 10.11 -1.39 5.28
C PHE A 61 9.93 -0.32 4.21
N ARG A 62 10.60 0.83 4.38
CA ARG A 62 10.87 1.75 3.28
C ARG A 62 12.14 1.30 2.59
N VAL A 63 12.01 0.93 1.33
CA VAL A 63 13.15 0.63 0.44
C VAL A 63 13.29 1.80 -0.51
N GLY A 64 14.36 2.58 -0.35
CA GLY A 64 14.68 3.72 -1.19
C GLY A 64 15.94 3.48 -2.01
N GLN A 65 15.90 3.86 -3.28
CA GLN A 65 17.06 3.87 -4.17
C GLN A 65 17.17 5.23 -4.87
N LYS A 66 18.17 5.39 -5.74
CA LYS A 66 18.42 6.65 -6.48
C LYS A 66 17.24 7.09 -7.36
N PHE A 67 16.39 6.15 -7.75
CA PHE A 67 15.36 6.38 -8.76
C PHE A 67 13.96 6.49 -8.21
N GLY A 68 13.75 6.12 -6.95
CA GLY A 68 12.44 5.94 -6.37
C GLY A 68 12.51 5.23 -5.03
N GLU A 69 11.36 5.05 -4.43
CA GLU A 69 11.19 4.33 -3.19
C GLU A 69 9.81 3.68 -3.14
N SER A 70 9.68 2.61 -2.38
CA SER A 70 8.38 2.06 -2.01
C SER A 70 8.37 1.66 -0.53
N VAL A 71 7.18 1.65 0.07
CA VAL A 71 6.96 1.31 1.47
C VAL A 71 6.05 0.09 1.52
N THR A 72 6.59 -1.04 1.97
CA THR A 72 5.92 -2.33 1.85
C THR A 72 6.03 -3.15 3.12
N THR A 73 5.15 -4.14 3.29
CA THR A 73 5.32 -5.15 4.36
C THR A 73 6.55 -6.01 4.12
N GLU A 74 7.08 -6.64 5.16
CA GLU A 74 8.25 -7.55 5.09
C GLU A 74 8.10 -8.70 4.09
N ASP A 75 6.87 -9.13 3.82
CA ASP A 75 6.57 -10.22 2.89
C ASP A 75 6.28 -9.76 1.45
N HIS A 76 6.20 -8.46 1.18
CA HIS A 76 5.90 -7.98 -0.17
C HIS A 76 7.17 -8.02 -1.03
N SER A 77 7.04 -8.38 -2.32
CA SER A 77 8.19 -8.59 -3.19
C SER A 77 8.43 -7.40 -4.10
N PHE A 78 9.68 -6.92 -4.11
CA PHE A 78 10.23 -6.15 -5.21
C PHE A 78 10.68 -7.10 -6.31
N MET A 79 10.74 -6.63 -7.55
CA MET A 79 11.45 -7.34 -8.61
C MET A 79 12.89 -6.84 -8.72
N THR A 80 13.83 -7.76 -8.98
CA THR A 80 15.26 -7.48 -9.25
C THR A 80 15.76 -8.37 -10.39
N TRP A 81 16.88 -8.02 -11.03
CA TRP A 81 17.55 -8.90 -12.00
C TRP A 81 18.54 -9.84 -11.29
N GLN A 82 18.50 -11.12 -11.64
CA GLN A 82 19.49 -12.15 -11.30
C GLN A 82 19.69 -13.05 -12.52
N ASP A 83 20.91 -13.11 -13.05
CA ASP A 83 21.26 -13.92 -14.24
C ASP A 83 20.31 -13.71 -15.44
N ASP A 84 20.08 -12.44 -15.79
CA ASP A 84 19.15 -11.98 -16.84
C ASP A 84 17.69 -12.42 -16.68
N ARG A 85 17.32 -12.87 -15.47
CA ARG A 85 15.94 -13.20 -15.08
C ARG A 85 15.45 -12.22 -14.04
N LEU A 86 14.18 -11.85 -14.13
CA LEU A 86 13.51 -11.20 -13.02
C LEU A 86 13.50 -12.18 -11.85
N VAL A 87 13.55 -11.70 -10.61
CA VAL A 87 13.37 -12.51 -9.39
C VAL A 87 12.70 -11.67 -8.32
N GLU A 88 11.81 -12.30 -7.56
CA GLU A 88 11.23 -11.70 -6.37
C GLU A 88 12.32 -11.48 -5.30
N THR A 89 12.34 -10.31 -4.68
CA THR A 89 13.25 -9.98 -3.59
C THR A 89 12.47 -9.28 -2.47
N LYS A 90 12.58 -9.82 -1.26
CA LYS A 90 11.98 -9.23 -0.05
C LYS A 90 12.71 -7.93 0.34
N PRO A 91 12.05 -6.99 1.05
CA PRO A 91 12.59 -5.66 1.33
C PRO A 91 13.95 -5.69 2.04
N VAL A 92 14.13 -6.61 3.00
CA VAL A 92 15.37 -6.81 3.76
C VAL A 92 16.55 -7.27 2.89
N ASN A 93 16.27 -7.91 1.76
CA ASN A 93 17.25 -8.46 0.81
C ASN A 93 17.53 -7.52 -0.37
N MET A 94 17.00 -6.29 -0.35
CA MET A 94 17.21 -5.28 -1.39
C MET A 94 18.56 -4.56 -1.29
N LEU A 95 19.33 -4.79 -0.22
CA LEU A 95 20.69 -4.25 -0.11
C LEU A 95 21.59 -4.87 -1.20
N GLY A 96 22.25 -4.01 -1.98
CA GLY A 96 23.11 -4.44 -3.09
C GLY A 96 22.38 -4.84 -4.38
N LYS A 97 21.04 -4.99 -4.36
CA LYS A 97 20.23 -5.28 -5.55
C LYS A 97 19.57 -4.02 -6.13
N SER A 98 19.37 -3.97 -7.44
CA SER A 98 18.69 -2.86 -8.11
C SER A 98 17.19 -3.13 -8.23
N MET A 99 16.37 -2.14 -7.88
CA MET A 99 14.95 -2.14 -8.23
C MET A 99 14.79 -2.16 -9.74
N ILE A 100 13.83 -2.94 -10.23
CA ILE A 100 13.39 -2.85 -11.62
C ILE A 100 12.52 -1.62 -11.81
N ARG A 101 12.78 -0.87 -12.88
CA ARG A 101 12.02 0.29 -13.27
C ARG A 101 11.36 0.06 -14.62
N VAL A 102 10.12 0.48 -14.73
CA VAL A 102 9.41 0.52 -16.00
C VAL A 102 9.72 1.85 -16.70
N GLU A 103 10.75 1.84 -17.55
CA GLU A 103 11.21 3.04 -18.27
C GLU A 103 10.32 3.36 -19.48
N LYS A 104 9.94 2.34 -20.25
CA LYS A 104 9.05 2.51 -21.40
C LYS A 104 7.61 2.40 -20.95
N ILE A 105 6.82 3.47 -21.07
CA ILE A 105 5.39 3.43 -20.77
C ILE A 105 4.63 2.92 -22.01
N PRO A 106 3.71 1.94 -21.88
CA PRO A 106 2.91 1.48 -23.01
C PRO A 106 2.04 2.61 -23.57
N PRO A 107 1.72 2.60 -24.87
CA PRO A 107 0.88 3.62 -25.50
C PRO A 107 -0.44 3.81 -24.75
N VAL A 108 -0.93 5.05 -24.74
CA VAL A 108 -2.22 5.43 -24.17
C VAL A 108 -3.07 6.09 -25.24
N THR A 109 -4.39 5.91 -25.16
CA THR A 109 -5.33 6.55 -26.07
C THR A 109 -5.19 8.07 -25.97
N LYS A 110 -4.92 8.74 -27.09
CA LYS A 110 -4.82 10.20 -27.09
C LYS A 110 -6.19 10.84 -26.90
N VAL A 111 -6.20 12.01 -26.27
CA VAL A 111 -7.41 12.84 -26.16
C VAL A 111 -7.34 13.92 -27.23
N GLU A 112 -8.46 14.18 -27.91
CA GLU A 112 -8.57 15.20 -28.96
C GLU A 112 -9.28 16.47 -28.48
N THR A 113 -10.20 16.34 -27.53
CA THR A 113 -10.93 17.45 -26.92
C THR A 113 -11.16 17.17 -25.44
N LEU A 114 -10.97 18.18 -24.60
CA LEU A 114 -11.29 18.14 -23.18
C LEU A 114 -12.67 18.70 -22.92
N ASP A 115 -13.49 17.99 -22.13
CA ASP A 115 -14.69 18.53 -21.51
C ASP A 115 -14.38 18.91 -20.05
N LEU A 116 -14.20 20.21 -19.79
CA LEU A 116 -13.89 20.72 -18.45
C LEU A 116 -15.06 20.55 -17.48
N TYR A 117 -16.29 20.36 -17.94
CA TYR A 117 -17.38 19.99 -17.04
C TYR A 117 -17.15 18.58 -16.48
N GLU A 118 -16.84 17.61 -17.34
CA GLU A 118 -16.62 16.22 -16.91
C GLU A 118 -15.44 16.10 -15.93
N LEU A 119 -14.40 16.91 -16.11
CA LEU A 119 -13.25 16.95 -15.20
C LEU A 119 -13.56 17.61 -13.84
N LEU A 120 -14.61 18.44 -13.74
CA LEU A 120 -14.88 19.27 -12.57
C LEU A 120 -16.24 19.00 -11.90
N LYS A 121 -17.15 18.25 -12.53
CA LYS A 121 -18.56 18.06 -12.10
C LYS A 121 -18.75 17.55 -10.68
N HIS A 122 -17.75 16.88 -10.12
CA HIS A 122 -17.78 16.36 -8.75
C HIS A 122 -17.61 17.44 -7.68
N TYR A 123 -17.25 18.68 -8.05
CA TYR A 123 -17.12 19.79 -7.12
C TYR A 123 -18.46 20.48 -6.88
N SER A 124 -18.89 20.48 -5.62
CA SER A 124 -19.95 21.34 -5.10
C SER A 124 -19.44 22.10 -3.88
N TYR A 125 -20.13 23.16 -3.50
CA TYR A 125 -19.87 23.85 -2.24
C TYR A 125 -21.15 24.41 -1.66
N GLU A 126 -21.13 24.52 -0.34
CA GLU A 126 -22.16 25.20 0.41
C GLU A 126 -21.65 26.58 0.86
N SER A 127 -22.54 27.56 0.85
CA SER A 127 -22.27 28.88 1.39
C SER A 127 -23.50 29.43 2.07
N THR A 128 -23.34 30.03 3.23
CA THR A 128 -24.42 30.71 3.94
C THR A 128 -24.61 32.09 3.34
N TYR A 129 -25.83 32.38 2.88
CA TYR A 129 -26.22 33.70 2.37
C TYR A 129 -27.55 34.12 3.00
N LYS A 130 -27.54 35.27 3.69
CA LYS A 130 -28.69 35.81 4.42
C LYS A 130 -29.37 34.75 5.31
N GLY A 131 -28.58 33.99 6.06
CA GLY A 131 -29.07 32.95 6.98
C GLY A 131 -29.49 31.63 6.33
N SER A 132 -29.50 31.52 5.00
CA SER A 132 -29.82 30.28 4.28
C SER A 132 -28.56 29.60 3.75
N ILE A 133 -28.49 28.27 3.85
CA ILE A 133 -27.46 27.48 3.17
C ILE A 133 -27.80 27.41 1.68
N LYS A 134 -26.89 27.88 0.84
CA LYS A 134 -26.96 27.79 -0.62
C LYS A 134 -25.93 26.77 -1.08
N ARG A 135 -26.41 25.66 -1.62
CA ARG A 135 -25.58 24.69 -2.34
C ARG A 135 -25.42 25.16 -3.77
N SER A 136 -24.17 25.20 -4.22
CA SER A 136 -23.82 25.62 -5.56
C SER A 136 -23.03 24.51 -6.25
N GLU A 137 -23.53 24.14 -7.42
CA GLU A 137 -23.05 23.02 -8.23
C GLU A 137 -22.71 23.56 -9.63
N LEU A 138 -21.90 22.81 -10.37
CA LEU A 138 -21.57 23.22 -11.73
C LEU A 138 -22.77 23.00 -12.66
N LYS A 139 -23.16 24.07 -13.34
CA LYS A 139 -24.04 24.07 -14.51
C LYS A 139 -23.19 24.18 -15.77
N ARG A 140 -23.78 23.77 -16.88
CA ARG A 140 -23.19 23.86 -18.21
C ARG A 140 -24.24 24.28 -19.24
N ASP A 141 -23.77 24.92 -20.29
CA ASP A 141 -24.42 24.97 -21.60
C ASP A 141 -23.53 24.22 -22.60
N ASP A 142 -23.74 24.46 -23.88
CA ASP A 142 -22.96 23.82 -24.95
C ASP A 142 -21.50 24.30 -24.97
N ASP A 143 -21.23 25.52 -24.49
CA ASP A 143 -19.93 26.18 -24.65
C ASP A 143 -19.19 26.41 -23.32
N HIS A 144 -19.93 26.51 -22.21
CA HIS A 144 -19.44 27.03 -20.95
C HIS A 144 -19.89 26.24 -19.73
N VAL A 145 -19.12 26.39 -18.66
CA VAL A 145 -19.34 25.84 -17.32
C VAL A 145 -19.31 26.98 -16.31
N TRP A 146 -20.27 27.00 -15.38
CA TRP A 146 -20.31 27.99 -14.30
C TRP A 146 -21.03 27.41 -13.07
N PHE A 147 -20.97 28.14 -11.95
CA PHE A 147 -21.67 27.73 -10.73
C PHE A 147 -23.13 28.20 -10.72
N SER A 148 -24.03 27.29 -10.31
CA SER A 148 -25.48 27.51 -10.28
C SER A 148 -25.93 28.69 -9.43
N TRP A 149 -25.17 29.03 -8.39
CA TRP A 149 -25.45 30.16 -7.52
C TRP A 149 -24.22 31.06 -7.34
N THR A 150 -24.43 32.37 -7.54
CA THR A 150 -23.45 33.43 -7.32
C THR A 150 -24.16 34.72 -6.87
N VAL A 151 -23.44 35.56 -6.10
CA VAL A 151 -23.90 36.91 -5.75
C VAL A 151 -23.67 37.93 -6.87
N ARG A 152 -22.98 37.53 -7.95
CA ARG A 152 -22.72 38.39 -9.11
C ARG A 152 -23.94 38.44 -10.02
N LYS A 153 -24.16 39.59 -10.66
CA LYS A 153 -25.19 39.77 -11.70
C LYS A 153 -24.93 38.85 -12.89
N GLU A 154 -23.67 38.71 -13.30
CA GLU A 154 -23.21 37.79 -14.33
C GLU A 154 -22.25 36.75 -13.72
N PRO A 155 -22.48 35.45 -13.96
CA PRO A 155 -21.58 34.41 -13.47
C PRO A 155 -20.26 34.42 -14.24
N VAL A 156 -19.17 34.06 -13.54
CA VAL A 156 -17.91 33.72 -14.21
C VAL A 156 -18.11 32.41 -14.95
N LYS A 157 -17.80 32.40 -16.24
CA LYS A 157 -17.91 31.23 -17.10
C LYS A 157 -16.51 30.73 -17.46
N LEU A 158 -16.35 29.42 -17.46
CA LEU A 158 -15.18 28.69 -17.96
C LEU A 158 -15.57 28.03 -19.28
N ARG A 159 -14.71 28.10 -20.29
CA ARG A 159 -14.93 27.37 -21.55
C ARG A 159 -14.99 25.86 -21.29
N ARG A 160 -16.01 25.20 -21.80
CA ARG A 160 -16.27 23.78 -21.55
C ARG A 160 -15.37 22.89 -22.40
N PHE A 161 -15.43 23.08 -23.72
CA PHE A 161 -14.68 22.26 -24.67
C PHE A 161 -13.39 22.95 -25.10
N ILE A 162 -12.27 22.24 -24.96
CA ILE A 162 -10.94 22.70 -25.38
C ILE A 162 -10.33 21.65 -26.30
N GLY A 163 -10.22 21.97 -27.59
CA GLY A 163 -9.59 21.11 -28.58
C GLY A 163 -8.07 21.12 -28.43
N ILE A 164 -7.44 19.95 -28.51
CA ILE A 164 -5.98 19.85 -28.60
C ILE A 164 -5.53 20.48 -29.93
N GLY A 165 -4.42 21.22 -29.94
CA GLY A 165 -4.01 21.99 -31.13
C GLY A 165 -4.38 23.46 -31.10
N THR A 166 -5.27 23.87 -30.18
CA THR A 166 -5.80 25.24 -30.12
C THR A 166 -4.96 26.16 -29.23
N PRO A 167 -5.01 27.50 -29.45
CA PRO A 167 -4.40 28.47 -28.54
C PRO A 167 -4.90 28.34 -27.09
N GLU A 168 -6.16 27.97 -26.91
CA GLU A 168 -6.77 27.73 -25.59
C GLU A 168 -6.13 26.53 -24.88
N PHE A 169 -5.79 25.47 -25.61
CA PHE A 169 -5.10 24.33 -25.02
C PHE A 169 -3.65 24.66 -24.63
N GLU A 170 -2.95 25.45 -25.43
CA GLU A 170 -1.63 25.95 -25.04
C GLU A 170 -1.69 26.84 -23.81
N ALA A 171 -2.66 27.76 -23.76
CA ALA A 171 -2.93 28.61 -22.60
C ALA A 171 -3.25 27.78 -21.36
N LEU A 172 -4.04 26.71 -21.51
CA LEU A 172 -4.34 25.74 -20.46
C LEU A 172 -3.07 25.09 -19.92
N CYS A 173 -2.20 24.56 -20.78
CA CYS A 173 -0.93 23.95 -20.36
C CYS A 173 -0.04 24.95 -19.64
N ARG A 174 0.10 26.19 -20.15
CA ARG A 174 0.95 27.22 -19.54
C ARG A 174 0.47 27.63 -18.16
N ILE A 175 -0.82 27.96 -18.04
CA ILE A 175 -1.37 28.45 -16.77
C ILE A 175 -1.41 27.38 -15.69
N LEU A 176 -1.66 26.12 -16.06
CA LEU A 176 -1.59 25.01 -15.10
C LEU A 176 -0.15 24.71 -14.68
N GLY A 177 0.82 24.75 -15.59
CA GLY A 177 2.24 24.59 -15.27
C GLY A 177 2.71 25.66 -14.28
N ALA A 178 2.41 26.92 -14.56
CA ALA A 178 2.67 28.05 -13.67
C ALA A 178 1.99 27.89 -12.30
N TYR A 179 0.73 27.42 -12.29
CA TYR A 179 0.01 27.18 -11.04
C TYR A 179 0.60 26.04 -10.21
N ILE A 180 1.11 24.98 -10.83
CA ILE A 180 1.70 23.85 -10.10
C ILE A 180 2.93 24.33 -9.32
N ALA A 181 3.78 25.16 -9.93
CA ALA A 181 4.95 25.74 -9.29
C ALA A 181 4.61 26.82 -8.25
N GLU A 182 3.95 27.90 -8.67
CA GLU A 182 3.83 29.14 -7.88
C GLU A 182 2.38 29.50 -7.51
N GLY A 183 1.46 28.59 -7.79
CA GLY A 183 0.03 28.79 -7.62
C GLY A 183 -0.48 28.45 -6.23
N SER A 184 -1.43 29.25 -5.75
CA SER A 184 -2.24 28.96 -4.58
C SER A 184 -3.72 29.07 -4.95
N SER A 185 -4.52 28.09 -4.55
CA SER A 185 -5.99 28.19 -4.64
C SER A 185 -6.54 28.41 -3.23
N SER A 186 -7.52 29.28 -3.13
CA SER A 186 -8.25 29.66 -1.93
C SER A 186 -9.69 29.20 -2.07
N THR A 187 -10.04 28.15 -1.33
CA THR A 187 -11.38 27.56 -1.23
C THR A 187 -11.82 27.53 0.24
N ILE A 188 -13.04 27.10 0.51
CA ILE A 188 -13.61 27.09 1.87
C ILE A 188 -12.75 26.31 2.87
N GLU A 189 -12.01 25.30 2.42
CA GLU A 189 -11.10 24.51 3.24
C GLU A 189 -9.79 25.26 3.62
N THR A 190 -9.61 26.48 3.12
CA THR A 190 -8.39 27.27 3.30
C THR A 190 -8.63 28.71 3.75
N THR A 191 -9.70 29.35 3.27
CA THR A 191 -10.04 30.73 3.64
C THR A 191 -11.45 31.10 3.20
N ALA A 192 -12.00 32.18 3.77
CA ALA A 192 -13.29 32.74 3.38
C ALA A 192 -13.28 33.39 1.99
N ARG A 193 -12.12 33.88 1.51
CA ARG A 193 -11.99 34.49 0.17
C ARG A 193 -11.76 33.42 -0.88
N LYS A 194 -12.59 33.37 -1.93
CA LYS A 194 -12.47 32.36 -2.99
C LYS A 194 -11.71 32.92 -4.19
N GLY A 195 -10.70 32.21 -4.65
CA GLY A 195 -9.87 32.64 -5.77
C GLY A 195 -8.66 31.75 -5.99
N ALA A 196 -7.90 32.06 -7.02
CA ALA A 196 -6.56 31.50 -7.22
C ALA A 196 -5.56 32.62 -7.47
N SER A 197 -4.29 32.33 -7.23
CA SER A 197 -3.23 33.28 -7.53
C SER A 197 -1.93 32.60 -7.91
N ILE A 198 -1.16 33.21 -8.81
CA ILE A 198 0.19 32.77 -9.20
C ILE A 198 1.15 33.91 -8.88
N SER A 199 2.26 33.62 -8.19
CA SER A 199 3.22 34.64 -7.77
C SER A 199 4.50 34.57 -8.60
N SER A 200 5.08 35.70 -8.94
CA SER A 200 6.38 35.77 -9.63
C SER A 200 6.94 37.18 -9.57
N SER A 201 8.27 37.31 -9.67
CA SER A 201 8.94 38.59 -9.95
C SER A 201 8.94 38.94 -11.44
N ASP A 202 8.69 37.96 -12.34
CA ASP A 202 8.58 38.19 -13.78
C ASP A 202 7.18 38.68 -14.14
N ILE A 203 7.03 40.01 -14.24
CA ILE A 203 5.75 40.67 -14.55
C ILE A 203 5.28 40.33 -15.97
N VAL A 204 6.20 40.26 -16.94
CA VAL A 204 5.87 39.94 -18.34
C VAL A 204 5.27 38.54 -18.43
N TRP A 205 5.81 37.59 -17.67
CA TRP A 205 5.23 36.25 -17.56
C TRP A 205 3.85 36.28 -16.91
N LEU A 206 3.64 37.05 -15.84
CA LEU A 206 2.31 37.18 -15.22
C LEU A 206 1.28 37.82 -16.18
N GLU A 207 1.69 38.78 -17.02
CA GLU A 207 0.85 39.38 -18.06
C GLU A 207 0.49 38.37 -19.15
N GLN A 208 1.41 37.51 -19.55
CA GLN A 208 1.11 36.40 -20.46
C GLN A 208 0.10 35.43 -19.84
N LEU A 209 0.31 35.02 -18.59
CA LEU A 209 -0.62 34.13 -17.87
C LEU A 209 -2.00 34.78 -17.68
N GLN A 210 -2.06 36.10 -17.55
CA GLN A 210 -3.31 36.85 -17.49
C GLN A 210 -4.07 36.77 -18.83
N LYS A 211 -3.38 36.90 -19.96
CA LYS A 211 -3.98 36.71 -21.30
C LYS A 211 -4.46 35.27 -21.48
N ASP A 212 -3.65 34.29 -21.08
CA ASP A 212 -4.00 32.87 -21.10
C ASP A 212 -5.25 32.58 -20.26
N TYR A 213 -5.38 33.21 -19.10
CA TYR A 213 -6.58 33.12 -18.27
C TYR A 213 -7.84 33.63 -18.99
N TYR A 214 -7.75 34.75 -19.72
CA TYR A 214 -8.89 35.29 -20.46
C TYR A 214 -9.27 34.50 -21.72
N LEU A 215 -8.39 33.65 -22.24
CA LEU A 215 -8.76 32.68 -23.28
C LEU A 215 -9.66 31.56 -22.74
N LEU A 216 -9.57 31.28 -21.44
CA LEU A 216 -10.29 30.20 -20.77
C LEU A 216 -11.55 30.69 -20.03
N PHE A 217 -11.52 31.91 -19.51
CA PHE A 217 -12.58 32.45 -18.65
C PHE A 217 -13.19 33.74 -19.18
N SER A 218 -14.51 33.88 -19.03
CA SER A 218 -15.27 35.09 -19.35
C SER A 218 -16.08 35.59 -18.14
N GLY A 219 -16.52 36.85 -18.16
CA GLY A 219 -17.27 37.47 -17.05
C GLY A 219 -16.43 37.69 -15.78
N THR A 220 -15.11 37.88 -15.93
CA THR A 220 -14.17 37.96 -14.80
C THR A 220 -13.07 38.99 -15.06
N THR A 221 -12.45 39.46 -13.97
CA THR A 221 -11.25 40.29 -14.01
C THR A 221 -10.16 39.58 -13.22
N ALA A 222 -8.97 39.49 -13.80
CA ALA A 222 -7.74 39.09 -13.13
C ALA A 222 -6.82 40.31 -13.00
N SER A 223 -6.10 40.42 -11.89
CA SER A 223 -5.27 41.60 -11.58
C SER A 223 -3.87 41.20 -11.18
N ILE A 224 -2.86 41.92 -11.66
CA ILE A 224 -1.47 41.75 -11.22
C ILE A 224 -1.20 42.80 -10.15
N ILE A 225 -0.91 42.34 -8.92
CA ILE A 225 -0.67 43.22 -7.78
C ILE A 225 0.67 42.89 -7.12
N ARG A 226 1.28 43.84 -6.42
CA ARG A 226 2.46 43.56 -5.58
C ARG A 226 2.07 42.69 -4.39
N SER A 227 2.84 41.62 -4.14
CA SER A 227 2.55 40.65 -3.08
C SER A 227 2.90 41.17 -1.67
N SER A 228 3.94 41.99 -1.54
CA SER A 228 4.27 42.71 -0.30
C SER A 228 5.04 44.00 -0.59
N ARG A 229 4.94 44.98 0.30
CA ARG A 229 5.78 46.19 0.31
C ARG A 229 6.75 46.05 1.48
N GLY A 230 8.00 45.67 1.24
CA GLY A 230 9.02 45.61 2.30
C GLY A 230 10.30 44.87 1.93
N THR A 231 11.39 45.24 2.61
CA THR A 231 12.70 44.58 2.54
C THR A 231 12.66 43.27 3.33
N ARG A 232 13.08 42.15 2.72
CA ARG A 232 13.16 40.84 3.37
C ARG A 232 14.60 40.51 3.76
N LYS A 233 14.76 39.75 4.84
CA LYS A 233 16.04 39.21 5.31
C LYS A 233 16.12 37.73 4.96
N LEU A 234 17.10 37.33 4.14
CA LEU A 234 17.43 35.95 3.85
C LEU A 234 18.68 35.56 4.65
N THR A 235 18.57 34.56 5.51
CA THR A 235 19.72 34.04 6.26
C THR A 235 20.07 32.64 5.78
N TYR A 236 21.29 32.43 5.32
CA TYR A 236 21.80 31.14 4.87
C TYR A 236 23.23 30.90 5.38
N THR A 237 23.62 29.64 5.52
CA THR A 237 24.97 29.26 5.96
C THR A 237 25.80 28.89 4.73
N ASN A 238 26.95 29.52 4.56
CA ASN A 238 27.96 29.11 3.58
C ASN A 238 29.21 28.58 4.29
N SER A 239 30.23 28.20 3.53
CA SER A 239 31.51 27.69 4.06
C SER A 239 32.26 28.68 4.96
N ARG A 240 31.83 29.95 5.02
CA ARG A 240 32.39 31.03 5.86
C ARG A 240 31.49 31.42 7.03
N GLY A 241 30.38 30.72 7.26
CA GLY A 241 29.45 30.95 8.36
C GLY A 241 28.06 31.41 7.93
N LYS A 242 27.30 31.95 8.89
CA LYS A 242 25.90 32.38 8.70
C LYS A 242 25.87 33.79 8.11
N VAL A 243 25.38 33.92 6.88
CA VAL A 243 25.24 35.19 6.15
C VAL A 243 23.77 35.61 6.14
N THR A 244 23.49 36.88 6.41
CA THR A 244 22.15 37.47 6.27
C THR A 244 22.19 38.56 5.22
N VAL A 245 21.38 38.42 4.17
CA VAL A 245 21.25 39.40 3.08
C VAL A 245 19.89 40.07 3.18
N GLN A 246 19.87 41.41 3.04
CA GLN A 246 18.63 42.16 2.87
C GLN A 246 18.36 42.35 1.38
N TYR A 247 17.15 42.06 0.93
CA TYR A 247 16.74 42.27 -0.45
C TYR A 247 15.34 42.89 -0.52
N GLU A 248 15.09 43.71 -1.53
CA GLU A 248 13.76 44.22 -1.81
C GLU A 248 12.91 43.15 -2.50
N ASP A 249 11.72 42.90 -1.96
CA ASP A 249 10.81 41.93 -2.53
C ASP A 249 10.01 42.55 -3.68
N HIS A 250 10.38 42.20 -4.91
CA HIS A 250 9.68 42.62 -6.13
C HIS A 250 8.63 41.60 -6.59
N THR A 251 8.21 40.65 -5.73
CA THR A 251 7.22 39.64 -6.08
C THR A 251 5.85 40.27 -6.35
N HIS A 252 5.31 39.98 -7.52
CA HIS A 252 3.94 40.28 -7.91
C HIS A 252 3.09 39.00 -7.85
N LYS A 253 1.78 39.19 -7.92
CA LYS A 253 0.80 38.13 -7.87
C LYS A 253 -0.30 38.40 -8.88
N LEU A 254 -0.46 37.49 -9.84
CA LEU A 254 -1.66 37.41 -10.67
C LEU A 254 -2.78 36.85 -9.80
N GLN A 255 -3.83 37.64 -9.56
CA GLN A 255 -4.99 37.28 -8.76
C GLN A 255 -6.20 37.03 -9.65
N MET A 256 -6.79 35.86 -9.49
CA MET A 256 -8.03 35.41 -10.14
C MET A 256 -9.07 35.17 -9.03
N MET A 257 -9.61 36.26 -8.47
CA MET A 257 -10.44 36.25 -7.25
C MET A 257 -11.90 35.88 -7.53
N ASN A 258 -12.10 34.66 -8.02
CA ASN A 258 -13.42 34.09 -8.20
C ASN A 258 -13.42 32.59 -7.92
N GLN A 259 -14.61 32.07 -7.72
CA GLN A 259 -14.80 30.69 -7.31
C GLN A 259 -14.52 29.68 -8.43
N MET A 260 -14.82 30.02 -9.68
CA MET A 260 -14.58 29.13 -10.81
C MET A 260 -13.08 28.87 -10.99
N ALA A 261 -12.25 29.92 -10.89
CA ALA A 261 -10.79 29.79 -10.91
C ALA A 261 -10.28 28.92 -9.75
N ALA A 262 -10.80 29.13 -8.53
CA ALA A 262 -10.38 28.35 -7.36
C ALA A 262 -10.60 26.84 -7.56
N VAL A 263 -11.78 26.46 -8.07
CA VAL A 263 -12.15 25.06 -8.32
C VAL A 263 -11.43 24.49 -9.53
N PHE A 264 -11.29 25.25 -10.61
CA PHE A 264 -10.54 24.86 -11.80
C PHE A 264 -9.10 24.43 -11.45
N PHE A 265 -8.35 25.28 -10.74
CA PHE A 265 -6.98 24.96 -10.37
C PHE A 265 -6.89 23.84 -9.32
N LYS A 266 -7.80 23.82 -8.34
CA LYS A 266 -7.86 22.76 -7.32
C LYS A 266 -8.18 21.40 -7.95
N GLY A 267 -9.15 21.35 -8.85
CA GLY A 267 -9.59 20.11 -9.49
C GLY A 267 -8.50 19.49 -10.36
N LEU A 268 -7.88 20.32 -11.20
CA LEU A 268 -6.90 19.85 -12.17
C LEU A 268 -5.52 19.62 -11.54
N CYS A 269 -5.07 20.51 -10.64
CA CYS A 269 -3.69 20.51 -10.14
C CYS A 269 -3.58 20.36 -8.63
N GLY A 270 -4.69 20.18 -7.91
CA GLY A 270 -4.69 20.06 -6.47
C GLY A 270 -4.45 21.38 -5.73
N GLN A 271 -4.39 21.32 -4.40
CA GLN A 271 -4.28 22.49 -3.53
C GLN A 271 -3.33 22.20 -2.36
N LYS A 272 -2.71 23.25 -1.81
CA LYS A 272 -1.62 23.18 -0.82
C LYS A 272 -0.38 22.51 -1.43
N SER A 273 0.81 22.81 -0.89
CA SER A 273 2.08 22.28 -1.44
C SER A 273 2.16 20.75 -1.43
N LYS A 274 1.54 20.08 -0.46
CA LYS A 274 1.47 18.62 -0.35
C LYS A 274 0.44 17.97 -1.28
N GLY A 275 -0.57 18.71 -1.72
CA GLY A 275 -1.67 18.19 -2.52
C GLY A 275 -1.59 18.55 -4.00
N LYS A 276 -0.50 19.21 -4.44
CA LYS A 276 -0.29 19.49 -5.87
C LYS A 276 -0.20 18.19 -6.67
N LYS A 277 -0.65 18.22 -7.92
CA LYS A 277 -0.54 17.09 -8.87
C LYS A 277 -0.47 17.60 -10.30
N LEU A 278 -0.03 16.74 -11.22
CA LEU A 278 -0.20 16.98 -12.65
C LEU A 278 -1.67 16.73 -13.05
N PRO A 279 -2.22 17.50 -14.01
CA PRO A 279 -3.55 17.24 -14.52
C PRO A 279 -3.57 15.95 -15.36
N GLU A 280 -4.54 15.08 -15.12
CA GLU A 280 -4.57 13.70 -15.66
C GLU A 280 -4.53 13.63 -17.19
N PHE A 281 -5.11 14.62 -17.88
CA PHE A 281 -5.11 14.67 -19.34
C PHE A 281 -3.69 14.80 -19.94
N ILE A 282 -2.70 15.30 -19.19
CA ILE A 282 -1.36 15.56 -19.72
C ILE A 282 -0.67 14.27 -20.19
N PHE A 283 -1.01 13.13 -19.59
CA PHE A 283 -0.46 11.84 -19.97
C PHE A 283 -0.99 11.35 -21.32
N HIS A 284 -2.05 11.96 -21.86
CA HIS A 284 -2.78 11.56 -23.07
C HIS A 284 -2.63 12.52 -24.26
N VAL A 285 -1.72 13.48 -24.18
CA VAL A 285 -1.50 14.46 -25.27
C VAL A 285 -0.12 14.31 -25.89
N GLU A 286 0.12 14.99 -27.00
CA GLU A 286 1.42 14.97 -27.68
C GLU A 286 2.55 15.53 -26.81
N ASP A 287 3.78 15.08 -27.07
CA ASP A 287 4.94 15.42 -26.26
C ASP A 287 5.24 16.92 -26.21
N ARG A 288 4.86 17.68 -27.25
CA ARG A 288 5.00 19.15 -27.23
C ARG A 288 4.22 19.80 -26.08
N TYR A 289 3.04 19.27 -25.74
CA TYR A 289 2.20 19.81 -24.66
C TYR A 289 2.66 19.32 -23.29
N LYS A 290 3.10 18.07 -23.20
CA LYS A 290 3.78 17.53 -22.02
C LYS A 290 5.00 18.39 -21.65
N LYS A 291 5.85 18.68 -22.65
CA LYS A 291 7.02 19.56 -22.51
C LYS A 291 6.61 20.99 -22.16
N GLY A 292 5.63 21.56 -22.85
CA GLY A 292 5.15 22.91 -22.59
C GLY A 292 4.67 23.13 -21.15
N LEU A 293 3.88 22.20 -20.60
CA LEU A 293 3.46 22.26 -19.19
C LEU A 293 4.66 22.12 -18.24
N LEU A 294 5.57 21.18 -18.51
CA LEU A 294 6.76 20.94 -17.69
C LEU A 294 7.72 22.14 -17.71
N ASP A 295 7.92 22.77 -18.86
CA ASP A 295 8.78 23.95 -19.01
C ASP A 295 8.24 25.14 -18.22
N GLU A 296 6.93 25.34 -18.19
CA GLU A 296 6.28 26.39 -17.41
C GLU A 296 6.34 26.13 -15.90
N MET A 297 6.25 24.86 -15.49
CA MET A 297 6.53 24.47 -14.10
C MET A 297 7.97 24.80 -13.69
N ILE A 298 8.94 24.43 -14.54
CA ILE A 298 10.37 24.66 -14.29
C ILE A 298 10.69 26.15 -14.27
N LYS A 299 10.08 26.91 -15.18
CA LYS A 299 10.21 28.37 -15.24
C LYS A 299 9.69 29.03 -13.97
N GLY A 300 8.52 28.60 -13.48
CA GLY A 300 7.94 29.10 -12.23
C GLY A 300 8.80 28.80 -11.00
N ASP A 301 9.29 27.57 -10.85
CA ASP A 301 10.11 27.15 -9.71
C ASP A 301 11.53 27.77 -9.72
N GLY A 302 12.02 28.17 -10.91
CA GLY A 302 13.38 28.67 -11.08
C GLY A 302 14.44 27.56 -11.04
N SER A 303 14.07 26.33 -11.42
CA SER A 303 14.88 25.11 -11.25
C SER A 303 16.08 24.96 -12.22
N ARG A 304 16.27 25.88 -13.16
CA ARG A 304 17.31 25.79 -14.21
C ARG A 304 18.66 26.31 -13.73
N ILE A 305 19.74 25.80 -14.32
CA ILE A 305 21.07 26.37 -14.11
C ILE A 305 21.13 27.73 -14.82
N THR A 306 21.21 28.81 -14.05
CA THR A 306 21.31 30.18 -14.57
C THR A 306 22.74 30.71 -14.64
N ASN A 307 23.70 30.05 -13.97
CA ASN A 307 25.09 30.48 -13.95
C ASN A 307 25.81 30.08 -15.26
N ARG A 308 26.05 31.08 -16.11
CA ARG A 308 26.72 30.93 -17.41
C ARG A 308 28.19 30.50 -17.28
N ASN A 309 28.83 30.81 -16.16
CA ASN A 309 30.26 30.53 -15.92
C ASN A 309 30.53 29.07 -15.53
N LEU A 310 29.48 28.25 -15.35
CA LEU A 310 29.68 26.82 -15.12
C LEU A 310 30.14 26.13 -16.42
N PRO A 311 31.06 25.17 -16.33
CA PRO A 311 31.71 24.50 -17.48
C PRO A 311 30.80 23.47 -18.17
N TYR A 312 29.48 23.69 -18.17
CA TYR A 312 28.50 22.83 -18.84
C TYR A 312 28.12 23.41 -20.21
N SER A 313 27.81 22.53 -21.17
CA SER A 313 27.30 22.93 -22.48
C SER A 313 25.96 23.67 -22.36
N ASP A 314 25.65 24.53 -23.34
CA ASP A 314 24.38 25.26 -23.36
C ASP A 314 23.19 24.31 -23.53
N GLU A 315 23.36 23.22 -24.28
CA GLU A 315 22.38 22.13 -24.36
C GLU A 315 22.07 21.53 -22.98
N TYR A 316 23.10 21.23 -22.19
CA TYR A 316 22.94 20.70 -20.84
C TYR A 316 22.24 21.72 -19.94
N LYS A 317 22.67 22.99 -19.95
CA LYS A 317 22.04 24.07 -19.17
C LYS A 317 20.56 24.27 -19.55
N GLY A 318 20.24 24.13 -20.84
CA GLY A 318 18.90 24.32 -21.40
C GLY A 318 17.93 23.16 -21.15
N SER A 319 18.40 22.01 -20.68
CA SER A 319 17.54 20.82 -20.47
C SER A 319 17.68 20.24 -19.06
N PHE A 320 18.74 20.59 -18.33
CA PHE A 320 18.88 20.25 -16.93
C PHE A 320 17.89 21.04 -16.06
N PHE A 321 17.19 20.34 -15.16
CA PHE A 321 16.47 20.96 -14.07
C PHE A 321 16.51 20.11 -12.80
N LYS A 322 16.29 20.79 -11.67
CA LYS A 322 16.11 20.17 -10.37
C LYS A 322 14.84 20.69 -9.69
N TYR A 323 13.82 19.85 -9.58
CA TYR A 323 12.53 20.21 -9.01
C TYR A 323 12.35 19.62 -7.61
N GLU A 324 12.00 20.44 -6.60
CA GLU A 324 11.72 19.99 -5.23
C GLU A 324 10.24 20.16 -4.89
N THR A 325 9.56 19.11 -4.43
CA THR A 325 8.14 19.17 -4.04
C THR A 325 7.84 18.41 -2.76
N ARG A 326 6.82 18.85 -2.02
CA ARG A 326 6.28 18.12 -0.85
C ARG A 326 5.15 17.16 -1.22
N SER A 327 4.66 17.23 -2.45
CA SER A 327 3.60 16.34 -2.93
C SER A 327 4.21 15.07 -3.52
N LEU A 328 3.89 13.94 -2.89
CA LEU A 328 4.22 12.62 -3.43
C LEU A 328 3.55 12.41 -4.79
N GLN A 329 2.26 12.76 -4.92
CA GLN A 329 1.51 12.60 -6.17
C GLN A 329 2.11 13.43 -7.31
N LEU A 330 2.56 14.66 -7.04
CA LEU A 330 3.25 15.48 -8.05
C LEU A 330 4.60 14.86 -8.42
N ALA A 331 5.39 14.41 -7.44
CA ALA A 331 6.68 13.81 -7.70
C ALA A 331 6.55 12.54 -8.57
N CYS A 332 5.58 11.68 -8.25
CA CYS A 332 5.22 10.51 -9.04
C CYS A 332 4.66 10.87 -10.42
N GLY A 333 3.87 11.93 -10.53
CA GLY A 333 3.36 12.44 -11.81
C GLY A 333 4.48 12.93 -12.72
N ILE A 334 5.44 13.70 -12.20
CA ILE A 334 6.62 14.15 -12.94
C ILE A 334 7.48 12.95 -13.37
N SER A 335 7.68 11.99 -12.46
CA SER A 335 8.38 10.72 -12.73
C SER A 335 7.76 9.98 -13.94
N LEU A 336 6.44 9.81 -13.97
CA LEU A 336 5.72 9.21 -15.09
C LEU A 336 5.83 10.05 -16.38
N LEU A 337 5.66 11.37 -16.28
CA LEU A 337 5.73 12.29 -17.42
C LEU A 337 7.11 12.24 -18.09
N LEU A 338 8.19 12.23 -17.30
CA LEU A 338 9.55 12.13 -17.79
C LEU A 338 9.83 10.80 -18.51
N ASN A 339 9.30 9.68 -18.00
CA ASN A 339 9.38 8.40 -18.71
C ASN A 339 8.63 8.42 -20.05
N GLN A 340 7.44 9.03 -20.12
CA GLN A 340 6.73 9.20 -21.40
C GLN A 340 7.51 10.08 -22.38
N LEU A 341 8.26 11.06 -21.88
CA LEU A 341 9.14 11.93 -22.67
C LEU A 341 10.51 11.31 -22.99
N ASN A 342 10.75 10.07 -22.56
CA ASN A 342 12.04 9.38 -22.66
C ASN A 342 13.21 10.21 -22.05
N GLN A 343 12.93 10.93 -20.96
CA GLN A 343 13.90 11.76 -20.25
C GLN A 343 14.38 11.04 -18.98
N LYS A 344 15.68 10.80 -18.88
CA LYS A 344 16.29 10.15 -17.71
C LYS A 344 16.32 11.11 -16.52
N TYR A 345 15.93 10.60 -15.35
CA TYR A 345 15.98 11.35 -14.08
C TYR A 345 16.38 10.46 -12.89
N SER A 346 16.79 11.11 -11.81
CA SER A 346 16.85 10.53 -10.47
C SER A 346 15.82 11.19 -9.57
N MET A 347 15.28 10.44 -8.62
CA MET A 347 14.28 10.91 -7.65
C MET A 347 14.70 10.45 -6.26
N ARG A 348 14.81 11.38 -5.32
CA ARG A 348 15.20 11.10 -3.94
C ARG A 348 14.30 11.82 -2.96
N PHE A 349 13.86 11.10 -1.93
CA PHE A 349 13.24 11.71 -0.77
C PHE A 349 14.29 12.33 0.17
N ARG A 350 14.07 13.57 0.59
CA ARG A 350 14.92 14.35 1.50
C ARG A 350 14.22 14.46 2.85
N GLU A 351 14.51 13.54 3.76
CA GLU A 351 13.91 13.51 5.11
C GLU A 351 14.03 14.84 5.86
N CYS A 352 15.20 15.49 5.83
CA CYS A 352 15.44 16.75 6.53
C CYS A 352 14.54 17.91 6.06
N LYS A 353 14.02 17.84 4.83
CA LYS A 353 13.10 18.84 4.26
C LYS A 353 11.68 18.32 4.11
N ASN A 354 11.47 17.01 4.25
CA ASN A 354 10.24 16.31 3.90
C ASN A 354 9.76 16.68 2.48
N THR A 355 10.68 16.55 1.51
CA THR A 355 10.46 16.83 0.08
C THR A 355 11.04 15.74 -0.81
N TYR A 356 10.43 15.53 -1.96
CA TYR A 356 11.00 14.79 -3.09
C TYR A 356 11.79 15.74 -3.97
N CYS A 357 12.98 15.31 -4.37
CA CYS A 357 13.85 16.02 -5.30
C CYS A 357 14.00 15.20 -6.57
N ILE A 358 13.63 15.78 -7.71
CA ILE A 358 13.77 15.18 -9.04
C ILE A 358 14.84 15.95 -9.79
N THR A 359 15.79 15.22 -10.37
CA THR A 359 16.91 15.81 -11.12
C THR A 359 17.09 15.07 -12.44
N THR A 360 17.04 15.78 -13.57
CA THR A 360 17.31 15.23 -14.90
C THR A 360 18.78 14.82 -15.07
N THR A 361 19.04 13.80 -15.88
CA THR A 361 20.38 13.28 -16.18
C THR A 361 20.56 13.11 -17.69
N HIS A 362 21.70 13.55 -18.24
CA HIS A 362 21.95 13.58 -19.70
C HIS A 362 22.58 12.30 -20.29
N ASN A 363 23.39 11.59 -19.51
CA ASN A 363 24.20 10.50 -20.06
C ASN A 363 23.66 9.13 -19.60
N ASN A 364 24.44 8.48 -18.74
CA ASN A 364 24.11 7.22 -18.12
C ASN A 364 23.83 7.45 -16.65
N TYR A 365 22.97 6.60 -16.10
CA TYR A 365 22.86 6.51 -14.67
C TYR A 365 24.22 6.11 -14.09
N ASN A 366 24.76 6.92 -13.19
CA ASN A 366 25.89 6.48 -12.37
C ASN A 366 25.54 5.13 -11.71
N LYS A 367 26.42 4.13 -11.86
CA LYS A 367 26.30 2.76 -11.36
C LYS A 367 26.23 2.64 -9.84
N ASN A 368 26.57 3.69 -9.10
CA ASN A 368 26.50 3.71 -7.64
C ASN A 368 25.06 3.61 -7.14
N LEU A 369 24.62 2.39 -6.85
CA LEU A 369 23.38 2.07 -6.15
C LEU A 369 23.54 2.46 -4.68
N ARG A 370 22.87 3.55 -4.27
CA ARG A 370 22.69 3.87 -2.86
C ARG A 370 21.32 3.36 -2.43
N SER A 371 21.24 2.08 -2.09
CA SER A 371 20.04 1.48 -1.51
C SER A 371 19.97 1.81 -0.03
N ARG A 372 18.78 2.15 0.44
CA ARG A 372 18.46 2.39 1.84
C ARG A 372 17.25 1.53 2.18
N VAL A 373 17.42 0.65 3.16
CA VAL A 373 16.35 -0.18 3.71
C VAL A 373 16.16 0.24 5.16
N VAL A 374 14.98 0.73 5.51
CA VAL A 374 14.67 1.22 6.86
C VAL A 374 13.36 0.60 7.31
N GLU A 375 13.36 -0.01 8.50
CA GLU A 375 12.14 -0.43 9.18
C GLU A 375 11.40 0.82 9.69
N GLU A 376 10.13 0.98 9.32
CA GLU A 376 9.29 2.09 9.75
C GLU A 376 8.26 1.62 10.77
N LYS A 377 8.06 2.42 11.83
CA LYS A 377 6.93 2.22 12.74
C LYS A 377 5.66 2.62 12.00
N TYR A 378 4.75 1.68 11.85
CA TYR A 378 3.50 1.89 11.14
C TYR A 378 2.36 1.20 11.88
N ASP A 379 1.26 1.92 12.08
CA ASP A 379 0.00 1.39 12.63
C ASP A 379 -1.11 1.90 11.72
N GLY A 380 -1.62 1.02 10.86
CA GLY A 380 -2.54 1.39 9.81
C GLY A 380 -2.90 0.22 8.90
N TYR A 381 -3.56 0.55 7.81
CA TYR A 381 -3.93 -0.42 6.80
C TYR A 381 -2.84 -0.53 5.72
N VAL A 382 -2.53 -1.75 5.32
CA VAL A 382 -1.75 -2.02 4.12
C VAL A 382 -2.68 -2.41 2.98
N TYR A 383 -2.24 -2.08 1.78
CA TYR A 383 -3.03 -2.19 0.57
C TYR A 383 -2.31 -3.08 -0.45
N ASP A 384 -3.08 -3.79 -1.26
CA ASP A 384 -2.58 -4.67 -2.30
C ASP A 384 -3.51 -4.66 -3.53
N LEU A 385 -3.00 -5.01 -4.70
CA LEU A 385 -3.78 -5.08 -5.95
C LEU A 385 -3.70 -6.49 -6.53
N SER A 386 -4.84 -7.12 -6.81
CA SER A 386 -4.83 -8.30 -7.67
C SER A 386 -4.80 -7.85 -9.13
N VAL A 387 -3.70 -8.15 -9.81
CA VAL A 387 -3.49 -7.82 -11.23
C VAL A 387 -3.47 -9.10 -12.05
N GLU A 388 -4.34 -9.15 -13.06
CA GLU A 388 -4.50 -10.33 -13.91
C GLU A 388 -3.29 -10.52 -14.84
N GLY A 389 -2.89 -11.78 -15.01
CA GLY A 389 -1.82 -12.20 -15.91
C GLY A 389 -0.41 -11.93 -15.37
N THR A 390 -0.09 -10.68 -15.06
CA THR A 390 1.29 -10.32 -14.67
C THR A 390 1.58 -10.42 -13.18
N HIS A 391 0.55 -10.45 -12.33
CA HIS A 391 0.67 -10.43 -10.87
C HIS A 391 1.63 -9.35 -10.34
N SER A 392 1.83 -8.29 -11.10
CA SER A 392 2.79 -7.23 -10.85
C SER A 392 2.14 -5.89 -11.13
N PHE A 393 2.61 -4.85 -10.46
CA PHE A 393 2.19 -3.49 -10.71
C PHE A 393 3.32 -2.51 -10.39
N VAL A 394 3.23 -1.32 -10.96
CA VAL A 394 4.24 -0.29 -10.82
C VAL A 394 3.85 0.71 -9.74
N ASP A 395 4.72 0.86 -8.75
CA ASP A 395 4.72 2.03 -7.87
C ASP A 395 5.23 3.24 -8.66
N SER A 396 4.36 4.24 -8.79
CA SER A 396 4.64 5.46 -9.52
C SER A 396 5.85 6.27 -8.98
N CYS A 397 6.25 6.04 -7.73
CA CYS A 397 7.41 6.63 -7.09
C CYS A 397 8.72 6.04 -7.65
N GLY A 398 9.11 6.53 -8.82
CA GLY A 398 10.26 6.04 -9.58
C GLY A 398 9.95 4.97 -10.63
N GLN A 399 8.66 4.66 -10.79
CA GLN A 399 8.13 3.63 -11.69
C GLN A 399 8.72 2.24 -11.35
N VAL A 400 8.74 1.92 -10.05
CA VAL A 400 9.34 0.69 -9.49
C VAL A 400 8.36 -0.46 -9.64
N LEU A 401 8.82 -1.60 -10.17
CA LEU A 401 8.00 -2.79 -10.32
C LEU A 401 7.94 -3.58 -9.00
N LEU A 402 6.71 -3.84 -8.56
CA LEU A 402 6.36 -4.68 -7.41
C LEU A 402 5.66 -5.95 -7.91
N HIS A 403 5.70 -7.02 -7.12
CA HIS A 403 5.06 -8.30 -7.44
C HIS A 403 4.23 -8.84 -6.28
N ASN A 404 3.06 -9.35 -6.62
CA ASN A 404 2.20 -10.09 -5.73
C ASN A 404 2.77 -11.49 -5.56
N THR A 405 3.31 -11.79 -4.38
CA THR A 405 3.72 -13.16 -4.09
C THR A 405 2.50 -14.08 -4.09
N ASP A 406 2.38 -14.91 -5.11
CA ASP A 406 1.48 -16.06 -5.15
C ASP A 406 2.29 -17.36 -5.28
N SER A 407 1.79 -18.42 -4.67
CA SER A 407 2.49 -19.70 -4.54
C SER A 407 1.50 -20.83 -4.71
N LEU A 408 1.90 -21.88 -5.41
CA LEU A 408 1.09 -23.07 -5.63
C LEU A 408 1.86 -24.34 -5.23
N PHE A 409 1.12 -25.40 -4.91
CA PHE A 409 1.68 -26.71 -4.63
C PHE A 409 1.43 -27.63 -5.81
N VAL A 410 2.47 -28.35 -6.25
CA VAL A 410 2.37 -29.40 -7.28
C VAL A 410 2.78 -30.71 -6.63
N GLN A 411 1.97 -31.76 -6.82
CA GLN A 411 2.34 -33.10 -6.39
C GLN A 411 3.33 -33.70 -7.39
N SER A 412 4.47 -34.17 -6.89
CA SER A 412 5.49 -34.84 -7.69
C SER A 412 4.97 -36.19 -8.20
N PRO A 413 5.25 -36.57 -9.46
CA PRO A 413 5.04 -37.93 -9.95
C PRO A 413 6.15 -38.89 -9.50
N HIS A 414 7.23 -38.38 -8.90
CA HIS A 414 8.35 -39.15 -8.39
C HIS A 414 8.19 -39.40 -6.89
N ASN A 415 8.66 -40.57 -6.44
CA ASN A 415 8.64 -40.97 -5.04
C ASN A 415 10.01 -40.78 -4.35
N ASP A 416 10.97 -40.21 -5.07
CA ASP A 416 12.32 -39.91 -4.59
C ASP A 416 12.59 -38.40 -4.64
N LEU A 417 13.48 -37.93 -3.75
CA LEU A 417 13.77 -36.51 -3.59
C LEU A 417 14.44 -35.93 -4.84
N ASP A 418 15.43 -36.64 -5.40
CA ASP A 418 16.19 -36.16 -6.55
C ASP A 418 15.31 -35.99 -7.78
N GLY A 419 14.47 -37.00 -8.08
CA GLY A 419 13.47 -36.94 -9.13
C GLY A 419 12.43 -35.85 -8.91
N THR A 420 12.02 -35.63 -7.66
CA THR A 420 11.08 -34.54 -7.30
C THR A 420 11.68 -33.15 -7.47
N VAL A 421 12.93 -32.96 -7.07
CA VAL A 421 13.67 -31.70 -7.27
C VAL A 421 13.88 -31.45 -8.76
N ALA A 422 14.27 -32.48 -9.52
CA ALA A 422 14.43 -32.38 -10.97
C ALA A 422 13.11 -32.00 -11.67
N PHE A 423 12.01 -32.68 -11.32
CA PHE A 423 10.67 -32.38 -11.84
C PHE A 423 10.20 -30.96 -11.49
N GLY A 424 10.34 -30.56 -10.23
CA GLY A 424 9.99 -29.20 -9.78
C GLY A 424 10.79 -28.13 -10.52
N THR A 425 12.09 -28.37 -10.71
CA THR A 425 12.98 -27.48 -11.48
C THR A 425 12.56 -27.43 -12.95
N GLU A 426 12.28 -28.57 -13.59
CA GLU A 426 11.84 -28.64 -14.99
C GLU A 426 10.52 -27.90 -15.22
N ILE A 427 9.52 -28.11 -14.35
CA ILE A 427 8.25 -27.38 -14.43
C ILE A 427 8.47 -25.89 -14.27
N SER A 428 9.26 -25.49 -13.27
CA SER A 428 9.58 -24.08 -13.00
C SER A 428 10.24 -23.43 -14.21
N GLU A 429 11.19 -24.12 -14.85
CA GLU A 429 11.89 -23.64 -16.05
C GLU A 429 10.99 -23.58 -17.27
N ARG A 430 10.15 -24.60 -17.49
CA ARG A 430 9.21 -24.63 -18.60
C ARG A 430 8.15 -23.55 -18.47
N PHE A 431 7.54 -23.41 -17.29
CA PHE A 431 6.54 -22.39 -17.00
C PHE A 431 7.14 -20.98 -17.11
N SER A 432 8.36 -20.78 -16.60
CA SER A 432 9.11 -19.52 -16.74
C SER A 432 9.45 -19.16 -18.19
N ARG A 433 9.61 -20.16 -19.06
CA ARG A 433 9.88 -19.96 -20.49
C ARG A 433 8.63 -19.62 -21.29
N GLU A 434 7.52 -20.28 -20.97
CA GLU A 434 6.30 -20.23 -21.79
C GLU A 434 5.25 -19.23 -21.30
N ILE A 435 5.15 -18.99 -19.97
CA ILE A 435 4.00 -18.32 -19.37
C ILE A 435 4.41 -17.15 -18.48
N SER A 436 4.99 -17.43 -17.31
CA SER A 436 5.35 -16.42 -16.32
C SER A 436 6.41 -16.95 -15.38
N GLN A 437 7.13 -16.05 -14.71
CA GLN A 437 8.18 -16.47 -13.81
C GLN A 437 7.62 -17.31 -12.67
N MET A 438 8.18 -18.50 -12.52
CA MET A 438 7.93 -19.41 -11.41
C MET A 438 9.26 -19.82 -10.82
N GLU A 439 9.33 -19.87 -9.50
CA GLU A 439 10.49 -20.37 -8.76
C GLU A 439 10.10 -21.63 -8.00
N PHE A 440 10.88 -22.69 -8.21
CA PHE A 440 10.80 -23.89 -7.39
C PHE A 440 11.45 -23.63 -6.03
N GLN A 441 10.64 -23.43 -4.99
CA GLN A 441 11.14 -23.05 -3.67
C GLN A 441 11.49 -24.24 -2.77
N LYS A 442 10.58 -25.20 -2.61
CA LYS A 442 10.68 -26.25 -1.59
C LYS A 442 10.02 -27.55 -2.01
N VAL A 443 10.57 -28.66 -1.52
CA VAL A 443 9.88 -29.95 -1.46
C VAL A 443 9.35 -30.15 -0.06
N LEU A 444 8.05 -30.41 0.06
CA LEU A 444 7.39 -30.66 1.33
C LEU A 444 6.95 -32.11 1.40
N GLU A 445 7.45 -32.85 2.38
CA GLU A 445 7.08 -34.24 2.63
C GLU A 445 7.00 -34.53 4.14
N PRO A 446 5.80 -34.71 4.71
CA PRO A 446 4.48 -34.51 4.12
C PRO A 446 4.01 -33.04 4.19
N LEU A 447 2.95 -32.73 3.43
CA LEU A 447 2.22 -31.46 3.46
C LEU A 447 0.78 -31.71 3.94
N PHE A 448 0.37 -30.97 4.96
CA PHE A 448 -1.01 -30.92 5.43
C PHE A 448 -1.62 -29.54 5.16
N SER A 449 -2.78 -29.53 4.52
CA SER A 449 -3.58 -28.32 4.26
C SER A 449 -5.03 -28.60 4.59
N HIS A 450 -5.68 -27.65 5.27
CA HIS A 450 -7.08 -27.77 5.62
C HIS A 450 -8.03 -27.15 4.57
N GLY A 451 -7.54 -26.96 3.34
CA GLY A 451 -8.34 -26.47 2.21
C GLY A 451 -8.71 -24.98 2.24
N LYS A 452 -8.36 -24.20 3.27
CA LYS A 452 -8.50 -22.73 3.22
C LYS A 452 -7.19 -22.10 2.74
N LYS A 453 -7.31 -21.05 1.92
CA LYS A 453 -6.17 -20.35 1.29
C LYS A 453 -5.13 -19.92 2.34
N LYS A 454 -3.85 -20.15 2.04
CA LYS A 454 -2.66 -19.78 2.85
C LYS A 454 -2.52 -20.47 4.23
N ARG A 455 -3.27 -21.55 4.51
CA ARG A 455 -3.16 -22.30 5.78
C ARG A 455 -2.69 -23.74 5.55
N TYR A 456 -1.42 -23.99 5.81
CA TYR A 456 -0.79 -25.29 5.60
C TYR A 456 0.40 -25.48 6.55
N VAL A 457 0.71 -26.73 6.85
CA VAL A 457 1.91 -27.12 7.57
C VAL A 457 2.60 -28.23 6.79
N GLY A 458 3.93 -28.21 6.71
CA GLY A 458 4.66 -29.28 6.04
C GLY A 458 6.10 -29.36 6.51
N ARG A 459 6.71 -30.52 6.35
CA ARG A 459 8.15 -30.69 6.57
C ARG A 459 8.87 -30.40 5.27
N SER A 460 9.72 -29.39 5.28
CA SER A 460 10.66 -29.19 4.19
C SER A 460 11.66 -30.34 4.21
N VAL A 461 11.85 -30.99 3.06
CA VAL A 461 12.91 -31.98 2.83
C VAL A 461 13.97 -31.45 1.86
N TRP A 462 13.66 -30.34 1.18
CA TRP A 462 14.60 -29.56 0.37
C TRP A 462 14.15 -28.09 0.30
N PRO A 463 15.07 -27.11 0.37
CA PRO A 463 16.52 -27.27 0.53
C PRO A 463 16.96 -27.48 1.99
N ASP A 464 16.06 -27.23 2.94
CA ASP A 464 16.27 -27.33 4.38
C ASP A 464 15.33 -28.37 5.02
N GLN A 465 15.64 -28.78 6.25
CA GLN A 465 14.87 -29.72 7.05
C GLN A 465 14.09 -29.02 8.17
N GLU A 466 13.25 -28.07 7.81
CA GLU A 466 12.45 -27.28 8.75
C GLU A 466 10.95 -27.57 8.67
N LEU A 467 10.28 -27.45 9.83
CA LEU A 467 8.81 -27.44 9.89
C LEU A 467 8.30 -26.08 9.39
N LEU A 468 7.65 -26.08 8.23
CA LEU A 468 7.03 -24.90 7.64
C LEU A 468 5.58 -24.79 8.11
N VAL A 469 5.28 -23.79 8.94
CA VAL A 469 3.91 -23.48 9.35
C VAL A 469 3.46 -22.15 8.73
N ARG A 470 2.35 -22.18 7.98
CA ARG A 470 1.79 -20.98 7.32
C ARG A 470 0.32 -20.85 7.63
N GLY A 471 -0.10 -19.63 8.02
CA GLY A 471 -1.49 -19.30 8.29
C GLY A 471 -2.09 -19.89 9.58
N TYR A 472 -1.29 -20.58 10.38
CA TYR A 472 -1.62 -20.97 11.75
C TYR A 472 -0.90 -20.05 12.74
N GLU A 473 -1.63 -19.64 13.79
CA GLU A 473 -1.11 -18.80 14.87
C GLU A 473 -0.30 -19.66 15.85
N THR A 474 0.96 -19.97 15.53
CA THR A 474 1.85 -20.72 16.44
C THR A 474 2.51 -19.83 17.50
N ARG A 475 2.56 -18.51 17.27
CA ARG A 475 3.13 -17.53 18.19
C ARG A 475 2.28 -16.27 18.24
N ARG A 476 1.38 -16.21 19.23
CA ARG A 476 0.58 -15.03 19.54
C ARG A 476 1.11 -14.33 20.79
N THR A 477 1.07 -13.00 20.82
CA THR A 477 1.54 -12.22 21.98
C THR A 477 0.70 -12.40 23.24
N ASP A 478 -0.46 -13.03 23.11
CA ASP A 478 -1.37 -13.39 24.18
C ASP A 478 -1.65 -14.91 24.25
N ALA A 479 -0.83 -15.74 23.58
CA ALA A 479 -0.86 -17.19 23.75
C ALA A 479 -0.07 -17.61 25.00
N PHE A 480 -0.37 -18.79 25.51
CA PHE A 480 0.37 -19.45 26.60
C PHE A 480 1.10 -20.69 26.09
N ASP A 481 2.10 -21.15 26.86
CA ASP A 481 3.04 -22.17 26.42
C ASP A 481 2.33 -23.50 26.09
N LEU A 482 1.39 -23.93 26.94
CA LEU A 482 0.64 -25.17 26.70
C LEU A 482 -0.16 -25.11 25.39
N GLN A 483 -0.80 -23.98 25.08
CA GLN A 483 -1.53 -23.79 23.83
C GLN A 483 -0.63 -23.98 22.60
N SER A 484 0.57 -23.41 22.65
CA SER A 484 1.54 -23.46 21.54
C SER A 484 2.17 -24.85 21.40
N ALA A 485 2.48 -25.49 22.54
CA ALA A 485 3.01 -26.84 22.59
C ALA A 485 2.01 -27.85 22.01
N VAL A 486 0.75 -27.82 22.45
CA VAL A 486 -0.31 -28.70 21.95
C VAL A 486 -0.46 -28.58 20.44
N LEU A 487 -0.57 -27.37 19.91
CA LEU A 487 -0.72 -27.15 18.46
C LEU A 487 0.49 -27.71 17.68
N THR A 488 1.71 -27.50 18.19
CA THR A 488 2.93 -28.00 17.55
C THR A 488 2.96 -29.52 17.53
N THR A 489 2.68 -30.18 18.66
CA THR A 489 2.62 -31.64 18.75
C THR A 489 1.52 -32.23 17.89
N VAL A 490 0.35 -31.58 17.83
CA VAL A 490 -0.74 -31.97 16.92
C VAL A 490 -0.27 -31.93 15.46
N PHE A 491 0.42 -30.88 15.03
CA PHE A 491 0.98 -30.83 13.67
C PHE A 491 2.01 -31.91 13.42
N GLU A 492 2.93 -32.15 14.35
CA GLU A 492 3.92 -33.22 14.21
C GLU A 492 3.26 -34.58 14.02
N LYS A 493 2.25 -34.90 14.84
CA LYS A 493 1.51 -36.17 14.71
C LYS A 493 0.70 -36.28 13.43
N ILE A 494 0.08 -35.19 12.97
CA ILE A 494 -0.59 -35.15 11.66
C ILE A 494 0.41 -35.43 10.54
N LEU A 495 1.59 -34.81 10.60
CA LEU A 495 2.65 -35.02 9.61
C LEU A 495 3.29 -36.41 9.73
N ASP A 496 3.24 -37.07 10.88
CA ASP A 496 3.64 -38.48 11.01
C ASP A 496 2.58 -39.46 10.48
N GLY A 497 1.42 -38.97 10.01
CA GLY A 497 0.29 -39.80 9.60
C GLY A 497 -0.53 -40.37 10.76
N ASN A 498 -0.22 -39.97 12.00
CA ASN A 498 -0.88 -40.43 13.22
C ASN A 498 -2.01 -39.48 13.63
N THR A 499 -3.04 -39.35 12.79
CA THR A 499 -4.13 -38.37 12.97
C THR A 499 -4.99 -38.66 14.21
N GLU A 500 -5.26 -39.92 14.51
CA GLU A 500 -6.00 -40.33 15.72
C GLU A 500 -5.24 -39.93 16.99
N GLU A 501 -3.92 -40.10 16.98
CA GLU A 501 -3.03 -39.69 18.07
C GLU A 501 -3.04 -38.16 18.23
N ALA A 502 -2.99 -37.42 17.12
CA ALA A 502 -3.06 -35.96 17.15
C ALA A 502 -4.35 -35.47 17.82
N VAL A 503 -5.49 -36.05 17.45
CA VAL A 503 -6.80 -35.74 18.06
C VAL A 503 -6.83 -36.14 19.54
N ARG A 504 -6.28 -37.31 19.89
CA ARG A 504 -6.18 -37.75 21.29
C ARG A 504 -5.40 -36.76 22.13
N ILE A 505 -4.22 -36.33 21.68
CA ILE A 505 -3.38 -35.34 22.36
C ILE A 505 -4.13 -34.02 22.54
N ALA A 506 -4.84 -33.55 21.52
CA ALA A 506 -5.65 -32.34 21.62
C ALA A 506 -6.72 -32.48 22.72
N ARG A 507 -7.47 -33.59 22.73
CA ARG A 507 -8.51 -33.87 23.73
C ARG A 507 -7.94 -34.00 25.15
N GLU A 508 -6.87 -34.76 25.30
CA GLU A 508 -6.22 -34.98 26.61
C GLU A 508 -5.73 -33.67 27.20
N ASN A 509 -5.15 -32.78 26.40
CA ASN A 509 -4.68 -31.48 26.90
C ASN A 509 -5.83 -30.50 27.17
N VAL A 510 -6.91 -30.54 26.38
CA VAL A 510 -8.14 -29.80 26.69
C VAL A 510 -8.73 -30.28 28.02
N GLN A 511 -8.80 -31.59 28.25
CA GLN A 511 -9.29 -32.15 29.50
C GLN A 511 -8.35 -31.86 30.68
N LEU A 512 -7.03 -31.94 30.48
CA LEU A 512 -6.02 -31.59 31.47
C LEU A 512 -6.19 -30.14 31.95
N ALA A 513 -6.42 -29.22 31.01
CA ALA A 513 -6.71 -27.82 31.32
C ALA A 513 -8.07 -27.68 32.02
N MET A 514 -9.12 -28.34 31.52
CA MET A 514 -10.49 -28.29 32.07
C MET A 514 -10.55 -28.81 33.52
N ASP A 515 -9.80 -29.88 33.81
CA ASP A 515 -9.67 -30.50 35.13
C ASP A 515 -8.80 -29.69 36.10
N CYS A 516 -8.24 -28.55 35.68
CA CYS A 516 -7.28 -27.76 36.44
C CYS A 516 -5.98 -28.52 36.81
N LYS A 517 -5.57 -29.49 35.99
CA LYS A 517 -4.35 -30.30 36.22
C LYS A 517 -3.15 -29.81 35.42
N ALA A 518 -3.34 -28.86 34.51
CA ALA A 518 -2.26 -28.23 33.77
C ALA A 518 -1.33 -27.43 34.72
N PRO A 519 0.01 -27.54 34.57
CA PRO A 519 0.95 -26.74 35.35
C PRO A 519 0.70 -25.24 35.13
N VAL A 520 0.64 -24.46 36.21
CA VAL A 520 0.32 -23.02 36.15
C VAL A 520 1.32 -22.27 35.27
N GLU A 521 2.59 -22.66 35.33
CA GLU A 521 3.70 -22.13 34.53
C GLU A 521 3.40 -22.20 33.03
N SER A 522 2.72 -23.26 32.59
CA SER A 522 2.37 -23.50 31.18
C SER A 522 1.14 -22.69 30.71
N LEU A 523 0.41 -22.08 31.65
CA LEU A 523 -0.79 -21.26 31.41
C LEU A 523 -0.49 -19.76 31.43
N VAL A 524 0.77 -19.38 31.66
CA VAL A 524 1.19 -17.97 31.78
C VAL A 524 1.02 -17.26 30.44
N ILE A 525 0.28 -16.15 30.46
CA ILE A 525 0.14 -15.24 29.32
C ILE A 525 1.05 -14.05 29.57
N SER A 526 1.88 -13.68 28.58
CA SER A 526 2.86 -12.60 28.74
C SER A 526 2.81 -11.60 27.59
N ARG A 527 2.49 -10.32 27.90
CA ARG A 527 2.40 -9.25 26.91
C ARG A 527 3.10 -7.98 27.39
N THR A 528 3.65 -7.23 26.45
CA THR A 528 4.20 -5.89 26.74
C THR A 528 3.12 -4.96 27.29
N CYS A 529 3.41 -4.28 28.39
CA CYS A 529 2.55 -3.24 28.93
C CYS A 529 3.16 -1.86 28.67
N LYS A 530 2.52 -1.05 27.81
CA LYS A 530 2.85 0.36 27.59
C LYS A 530 2.46 1.21 28.81
N SER A 531 2.76 2.51 28.74
CA SER A 531 2.26 3.47 29.75
C SER A 531 0.74 3.45 29.80
N PHE A 532 0.16 3.51 31.00
CA PHE A 532 -1.28 3.38 31.21
C PHE A 532 -2.08 4.43 30.42
N ASN A 533 -1.53 5.65 30.26
CA ASN A 533 -2.16 6.75 29.52
C ASN A 533 -2.22 6.52 27.99
N SER A 534 -1.53 5.49 27.48
CA SER A 534 -1.54 5.17 26.05
C SER A 534 -2.69 4.24 25.64
N TYR A 535 -3.43 3.68 26.61
CA TYR A 535 -4.59 2.84 26.33
C TYR A 535 -5.87 3.68 26.34
N LYS A 536 -6.76 3.41 25.38
CA LYS A 536 -8.07 4.06 25.29
C LYS A 536 -8.96 3.73 26.50
N ASP A 537 -8.88 2.50 26.99
CA ASP A 537 -9.54 2.02 28.21
C ASP A 537 -8.53 1.15 28.97
N PRO A 538 -7.76 1.71 29.91
CA PRO A 538 -6.72 0.98 30.64
C PRO A 538 -7.29 -0.07 31.60
N ASP A 539 -8.47 0.18 32.17
CA ASP A 539 -9.05 -0.65 33.23
C ASP A 539 -9.61 -1.97 32.67
N SER A 540 -9.96 -1.97 31.39
CA SER A 540 -10.44 -3.16 30.69
C SER A 540 -9.33 -4.13 30.24
N GLN A 541 -8.05 -3.75 30.36
CA GLN A 541 -6.92 -4.50 29.79
C GLN A 541 -6.24 -5.41 30.83
N ALA A 542 -6.19 -6.71 30.56
CA ALA A 542 -5.56 -7.71 31.43
C ALA A 542 -4.10 -7.39 31.79
N ASN A 543 -3.28 -6.96 30.82
CA ASN A 543 -1.88 -6.61 31.06
C ASN A 543 -1.72 -5.36 31.94
N VAL A 544 -2.66 -4.41 31.88
CA VAL A 544 -2.67 -3.21 32.75
C VAL A 544 -3.12 -3.58 34.16
N GLN A 545 -4.17 -4.39 34.30
CA GLN A 545 -4.62 -4.91 35.60
C GLN A 545 -3.49 -5.67 36.30
N ALA A 546 -2.83 -6.58 35.60
CA ALA A 546 -1.68 -7.32 36.13
C ALA A 546 -0.51 -6.39 36.51
N ALA A 547 -0.20 -5.37 35.70
CA ALA A 547 0.84 -4.39 36.01
C ALA A 547 0.52 -3.60 37.28
N ARG A 548 -0.72 -3.14 37.45
CA ARG A 548 -1.16 -2.43 38.66
C ARG A 548 -1.09 -3.31 39.90
N LYS A 549 -1.50 -4.57 39.79
CA LYS A 549 -1.37 -5.55 40.88
C LYS A 549 0.10 -5.82 41.22
N LEU A 550 0.99 -5.91 40.24
CA LEU A 550 2.44 -6.01 40.47
C LEU A 550 3.00 -4.79 41.21
N MET A 551 2.60 -3.57 40.81
CA MET A 551 2.99 -2.34 41.49
C MET A 551 2.48 -2.32 42.94
N ALA A 552 1.25 -2.76 43.18
CA ALA A 552 0.68 -2.87 44.53
C ALA A 552 1.41 -3.91 45.40
N LEU A 553 2.01 -4.93 44.79
CA LEU A 553 2.88 -5.91 45.45
C LEU A 553 4.30 -5.40 45.69
N GLY A 554 4.61 -4.15 45.32
CA GLY A 554 5.92 -3.51 45.53
C GLY A 554 6.95 -3.75 44.43
N TYR A 555 6.55 -4.28 43.27
CA TYR A 555 7.45 -4.42 42.12
C TYR A 555 7.52 -3.15 41.29
N ASP A 556 8.73 -2.79 40.85
CA ASP A 556 8.93 -1.70 39.92
C ASP A 556 8.34 -2.03 38.54
N PHE A 557 7.56 -1.10 38.00
CA PHE A 557 7.00 -1.20 36.66
C PHE A 557 7.57 -0.12 35.74
N ILE A 558 8.21 -0.55 34.66
CA ILE A 558 8.72 0.33 33.62
C ILE A 558 7.87 0.17 32.36
N PRO A 559 7.23 1.23 31.85
CA PRO A 559 6.49 1.19 30.59
C PRO A 559 7.32 0.57 29.45
N GLY A 560 6.79 -0.47 28.82
CA GLY A 560 7.47 -1.24 27.78
C GLY A 560 7.97 -2.62 28.23
N MET A 561 7.95 -2.92 29.53
CA MET A 561 8.28 -4.27 30.02
C MET A 561 7.17 -5.28 29.70
N LYS A 562 7.53 -6.57 29.61
CA LYS A 562 6.56 -7.66 29.55
C LYS A 562 5.97 -7.91 30.94
N VAL A 563 4.65 -8.01 30.99
CA VAL A 563 3.89 -8.36 32.18
C VAL A 563 3.27 -9.72 31.95
N SER A 564 3.42 -10.61 32.92
CA SER A 564 2.93 -11.99 32.89
C SER A 564 1.76 -12.15 33.85
N TRP A 565 0.72 -12.87 33.44
CA TRP A 565 -0.47 -13.08 34.24
C TRP A 565 -1.15 -14.41 33.94
N ILE A 566 -2.04 -14.79 34.85
CA ILE A 566 -2.97 -15.91 34.73
C ILE A 566 -4.40 -15.34 34.78
N VAL A 567 -5.28 -15.83 33.91
CA VAL A 567 -6.71 -15.50 33.97
C VAL A 567 -7.36 -16.33 35.06
N THR A 568 -8.05 -15.66 35.99
CA THR A 568 -8.70 -16.30 37.15
C THR A 568 -10.22 -16.31 37.05
N ASP A 569 -10.82 -15.33 36.36
CA ASP A 569 -12.25 -15.33 36.03
C ASP A 569 -12.51 -14.61 34.70
N SER A 570 -12.79 -15.39 33.65
CA SER A 570 -13.11 -14.87 32.32
C SER A 570 -14.58 -14.47 32.14
N ARG A 571 -15.46 -14.78 33.10
CA ARG A 571 -16.92 -14.51 32.99
C ARG A 571 -17.28 -13.08 33.37
N LYS A 572 -16.42 -12.41 34.13
CA LYS A 572 -16.57 -11.00 34.48
C LYS A 572 -16.10 -10.10 33.34
N THR A 573 -16.70 -8.91 33.26
CA THR A 573 -16.30 -7.86 32.32
C THR A 573 -15.92 -6.61 33.10
N PRO A 574 -14.65 -6.18 33.08
CA PRO A 574 -13.51 -6.84 32.43
C PRO A 574 -13.09 -8.14 33.14
N GLN A 575 -12.46 -9.06 32.41
CA GLN A 575 -11.96 -10.32 32.97
C GLN A 575 -11.00 -10.07 34.13
N GLU A 576 -10.99 -10.97 35.12
CA GLU A 576 -10.07 -10.90 36.26
C GLU A 576 -8.81 -11.70 35.97
N VAL A 577 -7.67 -11.09 36.29
CA VAL A 577 -6.34 -11.68 36.11
C VAL A 577 -5.46 -11.43 37.31
N GLU A 578 -4.54 -12.37 37.56
CA GLU A 578 -3.55 -12.26 38.63
C GLU A 578 -2.13 -12.30 38.06
N PRO A 579 -1.22 -11.43 38.54
CA PRO A 579 0.13 -11.40 38.01
C PRO A 579 0.90 -12.67 38.36
N TYR A 580 1.69 -13.13 37.40
CA TYR A 580 2.57 -14.28 37.58
C TYR A 580 4.02 -13.80 37.70
N VAL A 581 4.70 -14.21 38.77
CA VAL A 581 6.11 -13.89 39.03
C VAL A 581 6.88 -15.19 39.14
N SER A 582 7.86 -15.38 38.25
CA SER A 582 8.71 -16.57 38.24
C SER A 582 9.42 -16.76 39.58
N GLY A 583 9.37 -17.97 40.14
CA GLY A 583 9.97 -18.32 41.43
C GLY A 583 9.09 -18.01 42.65
N ARG A 584 7.94 -17.34 42.49
CA ARG A 584 6.93 -17.17 43.54
C ARG A 584 5.81 -18.18 43.36
N LYS A 585 5.35 -18.79 44.46
CA LYS A 585 4.16 -19.66 44.44
C LYS A 585 2.93 -18.85 44.00
N PHE A 586 2.22 -19.34 42.99
CA PHE A 586 0.96 -18.75 42.55
C PHE A 586 -0.17 -19.18 43.50
N GLU A 587 -0.85 -18.21 44.12
CA GLU A 587 -1.82 -18.47 45.21
C GLU A 587 -3.28 -18.56 44.74
N HIS A 588 -3.56 -18.19 43.49
CA HIS A 588 -4.92 -18.16 42.94
C HIS A 588 -5.21 -19.39 42.08
N ARG A 589 -6.49 -19.68 41.87
CA ARG A 589 -6.93 -20.74 40.96
C ARG A 589 -7.11 -20.18 39.54
N PRO A 590 -6.50 -20.78 38.51
CA PRO A 590 -6.76 -20.39 37.12
C PRO A 590 -8.20 -20.66 36.69
N ASP A 591 -8.70 -19.89 35.72
CA ASP A 591 -9.95 -20.21 35.01
C ASP A 591 -9.71 -21.35 34.00
N CYS A 592 -9.79 -22.57 34.52
CA CYS A 592 -9.53 -23.81 33.78
C CYS A 592 -10.37 -23.95 32.51
N ARG A 593 -11.61 -23.44 32.53
CA ARG A 593 -12.49 -23.46 31.37
C ARG A 593 -12.00 -22.51 30.29
N TYR A 594 -11.61 -21.28 30.65
CA TYR A 594 -11.02 -20.33 29.71
C TYR A 594 -9.80 -20.92 28.99
N TYR A 595 -8.90 -21.56 29.74
CA TYR A 595 -7.71 -22.17 29.16
C TYR A 595 -8.05 -23.37 28.26
N ALA A 596 -8.98 -24.24 28.68
CA ALA A 596 -9.45 -25.36 27.87
C ALA A 596 -10.10 -24.90 26.55
N GLU A 597 -10.96 -23.88 26.59
CA GLU A 597 -11.60 -23.29 25.41
C GLU A 597 -10.56 -22.72 24.44
N ARG A 598 -9.52 -22.04 24.94
CA ARG A 598 -8.44 -21.52 24.08
C ARG A 598 -7.58 -22.60 23.44
N ILE A 599 -7.29 -23.70 24.14
CA ILE A 599 -6.60 -24.86 23.55
C ILE A 599 -7.50 -25.49 22.47
N ALA A 600 -8.77 -25.73 22.78
CA ALA A 600 -9.73 -26.33 21.87
C ALA A 600 -9.91 -25.50 20.58
N GLN A 601 -10.09 -24.19 20.72
CA GLN A 601 -10.21 -23.27 19.58
C GLN A 601 -8.97 -23.32 18.67
N THR A 602 -7.78 -23.47 19.27
CA THR A 602 -6.51 -23.50 18.54
C THR A 602 -6.32 -24.84 17.83
N ALA A 603 -6.51 -25.95 18.56
CA ALA A 603 -6.36 -27.30 18.03
C ALA A 603 -7.41 -27.63 16.97
N ALA A 604 -8.65 -27.14 17.13
CA ALA A 604 -9.74 -27.32 16.17
C ALA A 604 -9.36 -26.87 14.76
N ARG A 605 -8.49 -25.85 14.62
CA ARG A 605 -8.02 -25.39 13.30
C ARG A 605 -7.24 -26.46 12.53
N ALA A 606 -6.66 -27.44 13.23
CA ALA A 606 -5.95 -28.58 12.66
C ALA A 606 -6.81 -29.86 12.67
N THR A 607 -7.69 -30.03 13.66
CA THR A 607 -8.46 -31.27 13.85
C THR A 607 -9.85 -31.28 13.19
N GLU A 608 -10.40 -30.13 12.82
CA GLU A 608 -11.74 -30.01 12.21
C GLU A 608 -11.88 -30.83 10.92
N VAL A 609 -10.81 -30.94 10.13
CA VAL A 609 -10.79 -31.76 8.90
C VAL A 609 -10.91 -33.26 9.16
N PHE A 610 -10.66 -33.69 10.40
CA PHE A 610 -10.84 -35.07 10.86
C PHE A 610 -12.17 -35.24 11.63
N GLY A 611 -13.06 -34.24 11.57
CA GLY A 611 -14.36 -34.27 12.23
C GLY A 611 -14.35 -33.87 13.70
N TRP A 612 -13.29 -33.20 14.17
CA TRP A 612 -13.16 -32.75 15.56
C TRP A 612 -13.07 -31.22 15.64
N GLY A 613 -14.22 -30.58 15.84
CA GLY A 613 -14.32 -29.13 16.06
C GLY A 613 -14.09 -28.73 17.52
N GLU A 614 -14.17 -27.43 17.78
CA GLU A 614 -13.96 -26.85 19.13
C GLU A 614 -14.88 -27.47 20.19
N LYS A 615 -16.17 -27.65 19.85
CA LYS A 615 -17.16 -28.25 20.76
C LYS A 615 -16.89 -29.72 21.04
N ASP A 616 -16.46 -30.48 20.03
CA ASP A 616 -16.16 -31.92 20.18
C ASP A 616 -14.92 -32.12 21.06
N LEU A 617 -13.91 -31.25 20.90
CA LEU A 617 -12.73 -31.25 21.75
C LEU A 617 -13.06 -30.90 23.21
N LEU A 618 -14.00 -29.97 23.44
CA LEU A 618 -14.43 -29.57 24.79
C LEU A 618 -15.31 -30.60 25.49
N THR A 619 -16.22 -31.24 24.75
CA THR A 619 -17.17 -32.23 25.30
C THR A 619 -16.58 -33.64 25.34
N GLY A 620 -15.51 -33.89 24.61
CA GLY A 620 -14.87 -35.19 24.50
C GLY A 620 -15.68 -36.21 23.70
N SER A 621 -16.76 -35.80 23.03
CA SER A 621 -17.62 -36.65 22.20
C SER A 621 -17.85 -35.99 20.85
N GLN A 622 -17.73 -36.76 19.77
CA GLN A 622 -17.97 -36.27 18.42
C GLN A 622 -19.49 -36.16 18.18
N GLN A 623 -19.96 -34.97 17.84
CA GLN A 623 -21.37 -34.77 17.50
C GLN A 623 -21.61 -35.19 16.04
N VAL A 624 -22.36 -36.27 15.82
CA VAL A 624 -22.70 -36.73 14.46
C VAL A 624 -23.54 -35.65 13.77
N THR A 625 -23.04 -35.10 12.67
CA THR A 625 -23.81 -34.19 11.82
C THR A 625 -24.43 -34.98 10.67
N LEU A 626 -25.57 -34.51 10.14
CA LEU A 626 -26.31 -35.16 9.04
C LEU A 626 -25.45 -35.41 7.77
N PHE A 627 -24.27 -34.80 7.66
CA PHE A 627 -23.32 -34.99 6.56
C PHE A 627 -22.33 -36.16 6.75
N ASP A 628 -22.26 -36.77 7.93
CA ASP A 628 -21.35 -37.90 8.21
C ASP A 628 -21.79 -39.22 7.56
N THR A 629 -23.02 -39.30 7.06
CA THR A 629 -23.59 -40.51 6.44
C THR A 629 -23.04 -40.86 5.06
N ASN A 630 -22.27 -39.97 4.42
CA ASN A 630 -21.65 -40.25 3.11
C ASN A 630 -20.24 -40.87 3.18
N PHE A 631 -19.67 -41.06 4.38
CA PHE A 631 -18.31 -41.62 4.54
C PHE A 631 -18.23 -42.92 5.35
N ALA A 632 -19.35 -43.45 5.83
CA ALA A 632 -19.39 -44.75 6.51
C ALA A 632 -19.44 -45.92 5.50
N GLY A 633 -18.29 -46.26 4.91
CA GLY A 633 -18.06 -47.56 4.28
C GLY A 633 -17.54 -48.56 5.31
N GLY A 634 -18.34 -49.57 5.62
CA GLY A 634 -18.12 -50.53 6.71
C GLY A 634 -16.78 -51.29 6.67
N SER A 635 -16.32 -51.63 7.87
CA SER A 635 -15.16 -52.45 8.19
C SER A 635 -15.31 -53.89 7.69
N ASP A 636 -14.39 -54.34 6.83
CA ASP A 636 -14.13 -55.75 6.55
C ASP A 636 -12.61 -56.01 6.69
N PRO A 637 -12.15 -56.82 7.67
CA PRO A 637 -10.72 -57.00 7.94
C PRO A 637 -10.14 -58.05 6.99
N GLY A 638 -9.79 -57.65 5.76
CA GLY A 638 -9.31 -58.63 4.79
C GLY A 638 -8.86 -58.14 3.41
N ARG A 639 -8.36 -56.91 3.25
CA ARG A 639 -7.76 -56.49 1.96
C ARG A 639 -6.56 -55.56 2.17
N LYS A 640 -5.39 -55.97 1.66
CA LYS A 640 -4.23 -55.09 1.45
C LYS A 640 -4.69 -53.82 0.71
N ARG A 641 -4.38 -52.64 1.28
CA ARG A 641 -4.60 -51.34 0.63
C ARG A 641 -3.95 -51.37 -0.76
N LYS A 642 -4.77 -51.34 -1.82
CA LYS A 642 -4.31 -50.95 -3.16
C LYS A 642 -4.14 -49.43 -3.17
N GLU A 643 -3.03 -48.96 -3.69
CA GLU A 643 -2.81 -47.55 -4.01
C GLU A 643 -3.98 -47.01 -4.85
N PRO A 644 -4.43 -45.77 -4.61
CA PRO A 644 -5.50 -45.19 -5.41
C PRO A 644 -4.99 -44.95 -6.84
N GLU A 645 -5.54 -45.69 -7.80
CA GLU A 645 -5.33 -45.40 -9.22
C GLU A 645 -5.75 -43.95 -9.52
N ALA A 646 -4.81 -43.19 -10.09
CA ALA A 646 -5.05 -41.83 -10.56
C ALA A 646 -6.23 -41.82 -11.54
N LYS A 647 -7.35 -41.22 -11.13
CA LYS A 647 -8.48 -40.97 -12.03
C LYS A 647 -8.01 -40.01 -13.13
N ARG A 648 -7.74 -40.56 -14.32
CA ARG A 648 -7.48 -39.75 -15.52
C ARG A 648 -8.71 -38.89 -15.81
N PRO A 649 -8.56 -37.57 -16.00
CA PRO A 649 -9.68 -36.70 -16.32
C PRO A 649 -10.30 -37.13 -17.66
N LYS A 650 -11.64 -37.16 -17.72
CA LYS A 650 -12.42 -37.53 -18.92
C LYS A 650 -12.27 -36.54 -20.09
N LYS A 651 -11.53 -35.45 -19.90
CA LYS A 651 -11.21 -34.43 -20.90
C LYS A 651 -9.71 -34.10 -20.77
N LYS A 652 -9.02 -34.00 -21.90
CA LYS A 652 -7.66 -33.44 -21.95
C LYS A 652 -7.79 -31.95 -21.61
N LEU A 653 -7.50 -31.58 -20.37
CA LEU A 653 -7.55 -30.19 -19.93
C LEU A 653 -6.43 -29.42 -20.63
N ASP A 654 -6.78 -28.31 -21.25
CA ASP A 654 -5.85 -27.38 -21.86
C ASP A 654 -5.42 -26.33 -20.81
N LEU A 655 -4.22 -25.77 -20.94
CA LEU A 655 -3.69 -24.72 -20.05
C LEU A 655 -4.61 -23.49 -20.00
N ARG A 656 -5.43 -23.30 -21.05
CA ARG A 656 -6.45 -22.24 -21.14
C ARG A 656 -7.67 -22.47 -20.26
N ASP A 657 -7.89 -23.70 -19.78
CA ASP A 657 -9.01 -24.02 -18.90
C ASP A 657 -8.74 -23.60 -17.43
N PHE A 658 -7.52 -23.15 -17.12
CA PHE A 658 -7.07 -22.70 -15.79
C PHE A 658 -6.71 -21.22 -15.73
N MET A 659 -6.84 -20.50 -16.86
CA MET A 659 -6.89 -19.03 -16.91
C MET A 659 -8.34 -18.60 -16.71
#